data_AF-A0A094C378-F1
#
_entry.id   AF-A0A094C378-F1
#
_cell.length_a   1.000
_cell.length_b   1.000
_cell.length_c   1.000
_cell.angle_alpha   90.00
_cell.angle_beta   90.00
_cell.angle_gamma   90.00
#
_symmetry.space_group_name_H-M   'P 1'
#
loop_
_entity.id
_entity.type
_entity.pdbx_description
1 polymer ?
#
loop_
_entity_poly.entity_id
_entity_poly.type
_entity_poly.pdbx_seq_one_letter_code
_entity_poly.pdbx_strand_id
1 'polypeptide(L)'
;MPVSVHLVVAIVVLITGGLLTRLNLEWRPLPQPFRQSFTTRMDVIDSSFSAERCAYLHNRLLQRAIPNEATAVVERNLIARLVELSTGVARFSNPDSSPLNRFFSFLDPTSLSNSRYTSLTPDIHQPVPEAFWSDTFGHEPGVILLYGQNNADSPLDGGLFLDLHTYKVVWHWSPGPFPASDKFSREFLSRAPRPRFMNVAPGISAFSPETLYEIYPLEPDDSLRRTFSIEDLEENWFMINRRAGLYTDPDSVDWGDVRLIANSGLPTGSQFDGRCPLGPSRSPRLLEVLHHWASLVEDGTWKVDTDGVVTGNGWLDGPGQKLLTRPTVRTTKPAVLDNNLNGTDDPNHVGFLLLDPSIKRDAAAACEAIGESLISRSQIKAHTADFVSSLSYVAYAGRAQPPHLYHISDGAVAVDAHENLIFPPIPSRSIKLPVLCTQSSQKGQPGDAVATTSNQVTITSTGNTYIGYRNQKSFRFLGIPYADNPERFVHSVPYSKTKQTLNATAYAPQCPQYGAGAESCLFLNVQTPYLPKQGSKKGLRPVFFWIHGGGFVTGSAADAGTDGGNLASREDIVVVQIQYRLNTLGFLAIPGTDVTGNYGIADQINALQWVIKNIASFGGDPNQITIGGDSAGAGSVRALLGSPPANGKFQGAIAMSNLGGGVTLGLDSTYSTTYSSYLTVSESYNLAGQNIFLAAGCNQTALSEQIACLKNVPASIVSGLSSMARYVVQDGTYVNTQQLDVVNRNGSTAHVPAMFGVAHDDGSSIGATYPATPVASEVEGIQAALGISASYAQSVIDSGLFPLYDTGNITLDSFNVSARVATDSGFRCVDQATMFAAAQSGAFAASYYYEMDRAIGGYDPNLLGGAPETPGYPDGNPNLPYFRFHSGATAPFIFGNVSPIRDSNDLKAAQLNSGYFAQFVKTGQPNPSERYLTVRKYEETLHAVRQTGQWKQIKDENGPVRLLDYPSVSSGFVDVPQCAFLNYSLSYYVDGGL
;
A
#
# COMPACT_ATOMS: atom_id res chain seq x y z
N MET A 1 1.35 70.87 -3.29
CA MET A 1 0.12 71.11 -4.10
C MET A 1 -0.32 69.78 -4.68
N PRO A 2 -1.54 69.28 -4.40
CA PRO A 2 -2.03 68.04 -4.97
C PRO A 2 -2.75 68.28 -6.30
N VAL A 3 -2.41 67.51 -7.34
CA VAL A 3 -3.35 67.27 -8.45
C VAL A 3 -4.08 65.98 -8.10
N SER A 4 -5.37 66.10 -7.78
CA SER A 4 -6.17 64.95 -7.34
C SER A 4 -6.50 64.01 -8.50
N VAL A 5 -6.33 62.71 -8.26
CA VAL A 5 -6.72 61.60 -9.16
C VAL A 5 -8.19 61.70 -9.61
N HIS A 6 -9.03 62.42 -8.87
CA HIS A 6 -10.43 62.67 -9.24
C HIS A 6 -10.59 63.33 -10.62
N LEU A 7 -9.61 64.13 -11.08
CA LEU A 7 -9.68 64.75 -12.41
C LEU A 7 -9.45 63.73 -13.55
N VAL A 8 -8.64 62.69 -13.30
CA VAL A 8 -8.41 61.59 -14.25
C VAL A 8 -9.66 60.70 -14.33
N VAL A 9 -10.28 60.40 -13.19
CA VAL A 9 -11.55 59.65 -13.13
C VAL A 9 -12.67 60.39 -13.86
N ALA A 10 -12.79 61.71 -13.70
CA ALA A 10 -13.81 62.51 -14.38
C ALA A 10 -13.68 62.48 -15.92
N ILE A 11 -12.45 62.48 -16.45
CA ILE A 11 -12.20 62.40 -17.90
C ILE A 11 -12.55 61.00 -18.44
N VAL A 12 -12.23 59.93 -17.71
CA VAL A 12 -12.63 58.56 -18.09
C VAL A 12 -14.15 58.42 -18.08
N VAL A 13 -14.84 58.91 -17.04
CA VAL A 13 -16.31 58.85 -16.94
C VAL A 13 -17.00 59.59 -18.10
N LEU A 14 -16.46 60.71 -18.57
CA LEU A 14 -16.98 61.43 -19.75
C LEU A 14 -16.77 60.65 -21.06
N ILE A 15 -15.62 59.99 -21.22
CA ILE A 15 -15.36 59.12 -22.39
C ILE A 15 -16.28 57.89 -22.36
N THR A 16 -16.49 57.27 -21.19
CA THR A 16 -17.42 56.15 -21.03
C THR A 16 -18.88 56.57 -21.26
N GLY A 17 -19.28 57.76 -20.80
CA GLY A 17 -20.62 58.32 -21.05
C GLY A 17 -20.93 58.58 -22.53
N GLY A 18 -19.93 59.03 -23.30
CA GLY A 18 -20.01 59.14 -24.77
C GLY A 18 -20.08 57.80 -25.52
N LEU A 19 -19.58 56.72 -24.90
CA LEU A 19 -19.73 55.36 -25.41
C LEU A 19 -21.14 54.80 -25.11
N LEU A 20 -21.64 55.04 -23.89
CA LEU A 20 -22.93 54.53 -23.41
C LEU A 20 -24.14 55.18 -24.11
N THR A 21 -24.02 56.43 -24.58
CA THR A 21 -25.07 57.08 -25.40
C THR A 21 -25.25 56.46 -26.79
N ARG A 22 -24.31 55.63 -27.27
CA ARG A 22 -24.49 54.82 -28.49
C ARG A 22 -25.15 53.46 -28.23
N LEU A 23 -25.34 53.08 -26.96
CA LEU A 23 -25.83 51.75 -26.55
C LEU A 23 -27.25 51.78 -25.95
N ASN A 24 -27.86 52.97 -25.86
CA ASN A 24 -29.31 53.18 -25.75
C ASN A 24 -30.05 52.40 -24.64
N LEU A 25 -29.50 52.42 -23.42
CA LEU A 25 -30.16 51.88 -22.22
C LEU A 25 -30.17 52.93 -21.09
N GLU A 26 -31.37 53.26 -20.60
CA GLU A 26 -31.58 54.21 -19.51
C GLU A 26 -31.46 53.55 -18.12
N TRP A 27 -31.03 54.32 -17.14
CA TRP A 27 -31.12 53.99 -15.71
C TRP A 27 -31.84 55.12 -14.97
N ARG A 28 -32.81 54.81 -14.11
CA ARG A 28 -33.45 55.79 -13.20
C ARG A 28 -33.29 55.37 -11.74
N PRO A 29 -32.60 56.16 -10.90
CA PRO A 29 -32.47 55.91 -9.47
C PRO A 29 -33.53 56.67 -8.65
N LEU A 30 -33.93 56.14 -7.49
CA LEU A 30 -34.58 56.91 -6.42
C LEU A 30 -34.11 56.44 -5.01
N PRO A 31 -34.17 57.30 -3.97
CA PRO A 31 -33.03 57.40 -3.03
C PRO A 31 -33.34 57.52 -1.52
N GLN A 32 -32.40 57.02 -0.68
CA GLN A 32 -32.13 57.49 0.72
C GLN A 32 -33.28 57.41 1.76
N PRO A 33 -33.09 57.76 3.08
CA PRO A 33 -31.89 58.21 3.81
C PRO A 33 -31.52 57.46 5.12
N PHE A 34 -30.33 57.84 5.59
CA PHE A 34 -29.52 57.49 6.77
C PHE A 34 -30.04 57.73 8.22
N ARG A 35 -29.25 57.21 9.19
CA ARG A 35 -29.14 57.44 10.68
C ARG A 35 -30.11 56.61 11.54
N GLN A 36 -29.74 56.05 12.71
CA GLN A 36 -28.50 55.93 13.52
C GLN A 36 -28.72 54.75 14.54
N SER A 37 -27.78 54.17 15.31
CA SER A 37 -26.33 54.34 15.55
C SER A 37 -25.69 53.00 16.01
N PHE A 38 -24.47 52.99 16.58
CA PHE A 38 -23.78 51.78 17.08
C PHE A 38 -24.15 51.39 18.54
N THR A 39 -24.26 50.09 18.82
CA THR A 39 -23.82 49.43 20.06
C THR A 39 -23.45 47.96 19.78
N THR A 40 -22.55 47.40 20.59
CA THR A 40 -21.94 46.08 20.43
C THR A 40 -22.73 44.94 21.10
N ARG A 41 -22.83 43.79 20.42
CA ARG A 41 -22.85 42.45 21.02
C ARG A 41 -22.42 41.42 19.97
N MET A 42 -21.50 40.52 20.36
CA MET A 42 -21.41 39.19 19.76
C MET A 42 -22.70 38.43 20.11
N ASP A 43 -23.16 37.55 19.20
CA ASP A 43 -23.36 36.13 19.50
C ASP A 43 -23.98 35.37 18.30
N VAL A 44 -23.71 34.06 18.26
CA VAL A 44 -24.28 33.02 17.38
C VAL A 44 -23.97 33.14 15.87
N ILE A 45 -22.91 32.44 15.45
CA ILE A 45 -22.92 31.76 14.14
C ILE A 45 -24.00 30.67 14.23
N ASP A 46 -24.98 30.70 13.32
CA ASP A 46 -26.11 29.77 13.31
C ASP A 46 -25.63 28.32 13.15
N SER A 47 -25.71 27.55 14.24
CA SER A 47 -25.30 26.14 14.32
C SER A 47 -26.25 25.16 13.63
N SER A 48 -27.18 25.66 12.80
CA SER A 48 -28.21 24.86 12.14
C SER A 48 -27.94 24.56 10.66
N PHE A 49 -26.72 24.76 10.17
CA PHE A 49 -26.24 24.35 8.84
C PHE A 49 -25.29 23.13 8.92
N SER A 50 -25.82 21.91 8.84
CA SER A 50 -25.04 20.69 8.55
C SER A 50 -25.19 20.26 7.09
N ALA A 51 -24.22 19.51 6.56
CA ALA A 51 -24.28 18.95 5.22
C ALA A 51 -25.52 18.07 5.00
N GLU A 52 -25.96 17.36 6.05
CA GLU A 52 -27.18 16.54 6.04
C GLU A 52 -28.44 17.41 5.93
N ARG A 53 -28.44 18.61 6.52
CA ARG A 53 -29.55 19.55 6.39
C ARG A 53 -29.59 20.18 4.99
N CYS A 54 -28.43 20.41 4.37
CA CYS A 54 -28.35 20.76 2.95
C CYS A 54 -28.89 19.64 2.04
N ALA A 55 -28.49 18.39 2.26
CA ALA A 55 -28.99 17.23 1.52
C ALA A 55 -30.52 17.02 1.73
N TYR A 56 -31.01 17.21 2.96
CA TYR A 56 -32.43 17.17 3.28
C TYR A 56 -33.22 18.28 2.57
N LEU A 57 -32.68 19.50 2.51
CA LEU A 57 -33.30 20.63 1.80
C LEU A 57 -33.30 20.40 0.27
N HIS A 58 -32.20 19.87 -0.28
CA HIS A 58 -32.07 19.52 -1.70
C HIS A 58 -33.08 18.43 -2.11
N ASN A 59 -33.19 17.36 -1.32
CA ASN A 59 -34.18 16.29 -1.54
C ASN A 59 -35.63 16.80 -1.37
N ARG A 60 -35.90 17.69 -0.41
CA ARG A 60 -37.21 18.37 -0.27
C ARG A 60 -37.58 19.25 -1.46
N LEU A 61 -36.59 19.89 -2.10
CA LEU A 61 -36.80 20.74 -3.28
C LEU A 61 -37.05 19.86 -4.52
N LEU A 62 -36.29 18.79 -4.72
CA LEU A 62 -36.53 17.81 -5.79
C LEU A 62 -37.91 17.13 -5.66
N GLN A 63 -38.29 16.69 -4.45
CA GLN A 63 -39.62 16.11 -4.16
C GLN A 63 -40.79 17.11 -4.30
N ARG A 64 -40.52 18.41 -4.43
CA ARG A 64 -41.54 19.44 -4.71
C ARG A 64 -41.51 19.92 -6.17
N ALA A 65 -40.38 19.84 -6.84
CA ALA A 65 -40.23 20.19 -8.26
C ALA A 65 -40.72 19.09 -9.19
N ILE A 66 -40.73 17.83 -8.73
CA ILE A 66 -41.26 16.66 -9.43
C ILE A 66 -42.61 16.29 -8.78
N PRO A 67 -43.75 16.49 -9.46
CA PRO A 67 -45.02 15.93 -9.02
C PRO A 67 -44.96 14.40 -9.03
N ASN A 68 -45.63 13.74 -8.09
CA ASN A 68 -45.75 12.27 -8.03
C ASN A 68 -46.69 11.71 -9.13
N GLU A 69 -46.36 11.97 -10.39
CA GLU A 69 -46.99 11.35 -11.56
C GLU A 69 -45.90 10.81 -12.49
N ALA A 70 -45.99 9.51 -12.81
CA ALA A 70 -44.96 8.76 -13.55
C ALA A 70 -44.76 9.19 -15.03
N THR A 71 -45.38 10.29 -15.44
CA THR A 71 -45.39 10.83 -16.82
C THR A 71 -45.17 12.34 -16.88
N ALA A 72 -44.80 13.01 -15.79
CA ALA A 72 -44.57 14.45 -15.77
C ALA A 72 -43.32 14.84 -16.58
N VAL A 73 -43.52 15.41 -17.77
CA VAL A 73 -42.43 15.97 -18.59
C VAL A 73 -41.97 17.29 -17.96
N VAL A 74 -40.68 17.38 -17.61
CA VAL A 74 -40.09 18.61 -17.06
C VAL A 74 -39.84 19.62 -18.18
N GLU A 75 -40.48 20.79 -18.10
CA GLU A 75 -40.24 21.91 -19.03
C GLU A 75 -38.83 22.50 -18.88
N ARG A 76 -38.32 23.08 -19.98
CA ARG A 76 -36.95 23.62 -20.17
C ARG A 76 -36.39 24.56 -19.08
N ASN A 77 -37.20 25.09 -18.17
CA ASN A 77 -36.81 26.09 -17.17
C ASN A 77 -36.75 25.53 -15.73
N LEU A 78 -36.39 24.25 -15.56
CA LEU A 78 -36.17 23.66 -14.22
C LEU A 78 -35.11 24.43 -13.42
N ILE A 79 -33.99 24.82 -14.04
CA ILE A 79 -32.91 25.57 -13.38
C ILE A 79 -33.41 26.93 -12.89
N ALA A 80 -34.12 27.68 -13.75
CA ALA A 80 -34.70 28.97 -13.37
C ALA A 80 -35.72 28.84 -12.23
N ARG A 81 -36.63 27.85 -12.28
CA ARG A 81 -37.59 27.58 -11.19
C ARG A 81 -36.91 27.15 -9.89
N LEU A 82 -35.81 26.39 -9.94
CA LEU A 82 -35.05 26.00 -8.75
C LEU A 82 -34.34 27.21 -8.11
N VAL A 83 -33.77 28.12 -8.91
CA VAL A 83 -33.19 29.38 -8.42
C VAL A 83 -34.27 30.27 -7.79
N GLU A 84 -35.41 30.45 -8.47
CA GLU A 84 -36.54 31.28 -8.01
C GLU A 84 -37.24 30.72 -6.75
N LEU A 85 -37.31 29.39 -6.59
CA LEU A 85 -37.77 28.75 -5.35
C LEU A 85 -36.74 28.87 -4.22
N SER A 86 -35.44 28.84 -4.51
CA SER A 86 -34.38 28.93 -3.49
C SER A 86 -34.38 30.28 -2.76
N THR A 87 -34.61 31.38 -3.49
CA THR A 87 -34.69 32.73 -2.92
C THR A 87 -35.95 32.91 -2.07
N GLY A 88 -37.10 32.39 -2.52
CA GLY A 88 -38.37 32.46 -1.80
C GLY A 88 -38.42 31.64 -0.50
N VAL A 89 -37.76 30.48 -0.46
CA VAL A 89 -37.79 29.57 0.71
C VAL A 89 -36.82 29.99 1.82
N ALA A 90 -35.67 30.56 1.48
CA ALA A 90 -34.57 30.83 2.42
C ALA A 90 -34.36 32.31 2.80
N ARG A 91 -35.15 33.25 2.25
CA ARG A 91 -35.08 34.70 2.54
C ARG A 91 -33.66 35.31 2.44
N PHE A 92 -32.88 34.87 1.46
CA PHE A 92 -31.60 35.53 1.15
C PHE A 92 -31.85 36.95 0.63
N SER A 93 -31.14 37.93 1.21
CA SER A 93 -31.27 39.35 0.85
C SER A 93 -30.60 39.74 -0.48
N ASN A 94 -29.83 38.82 -1.09
CA ASN A 94 -29.26 38.98 -2.43
C ASN A 94 -29.25 37.62 -3.18
N PRO A 95 -29.88 37.50 -4.37
CA PRO A 95 -29.87 36.28 -5.17
C PRO A 95 -28.48 35.82 -5.65
N ASP A 96 -27.55 36.76 -5.87
CA ASP A 96 -26.24 36.47 -6.48
C ASP A 96 -25.24 35.84 -5.51
N SER A 97 -25.53 35.89 -4.20
CA SER A 97 -24.78 35.15 -3.17
C SER A 97 -25.27 33.71 -2.96
N SER A 98 -26.27 33.24 -3.71
CA SER A 98 -26.69 31.84 -3.68
C SER A 98 -25.59 30.93 -4.27
N PRO A 99 -25.08 29.92 -3.54
CA PRO A 99 -24.06 29.01 -4.05
C PRO A 99 -24.52 28.24 -5.30
N LEU A 100 -25.82 27.94 -5.41
CA LEU A 100 -26.44 27.33 -6.59
C LEU A 100 -26.38 28.25 -7.81
N ASN A 101 -26.62 29.56 -7.63
CA ASN A 101 -26.59 30.53 -8.73
C ASN A 101 -25.14 30.69 -9.27
N ARG A 102 -24.14 30.71 -8.39
CA ARG A 102 -22.72 30.60 -8.79
C ARG A 102 -22.43 29.31 -9.54
N PHE A 103 -22.88 28.16 -9.04
CA PHE A 103 -22.63 26.86 -9.68
C PHE A 103 -23.18 26.79 -11.11
N PHE A 104 -24.43 27.23 -11.33
CA PHE A 104 -25.03 27.22 -12.67
C PHE A 104 -24.41 28.26 -13.62
N SER A 105 -23.83 29.36 -13.11
CA SER A 105 -23.15 30.36 -13.95
C SER A 105 -21.89 29.85 -14.67
N PHE A 106 -21.39 28.66 -14.31
CA PHE A 106 -20.27 28.00 -15.00
C PHE A 106 -20.69 27.10 -16.18
N LEU A 107 -21.99 26.93 -16.46
CA LEU A 107 -22.49 25.88 -17.36
C LEU A 107 -23.29 26.34 -18.60
N ASP A 108 -23.44 27.66 -18.85
CA ASP A 108 -24.16 28.18 -20.03
C ASP A 108 -23.30 29.17 -20.88
N PRO A 109 -23.06 28.94 -22.19
CA PRO A 109 -22.21 29.78 -23.03
C PRO A 109 -22.79 31.17 -23.46
N THR A 110 -23.96 31.60 -22.99
CA THR A 110 -24.59 32.82 -23.53
C THR A 110 -24.04 34.15 -23.00
N SER A 111 -23.10 34.72 -23.76
CA SER A 111 -22.77 36.14 -23.90
C SER A 111 -22.56 37.00 -22.64
N LEU A 112 -21.29 37.30 -22.33
CA LEU A 112 -20.87 38.60 -21.81
C LEU A 112 -20.09 39.35 -22.90
N SER A 113 -20.30 40.65 -23.02
CA SER A 113 -19.80 41.47 -24.13
C SER A 113 -18.31 41.83 -24.00
N ASN A 114 -17.64 41.95 -25.16
CA ASN A 114 -16.28 42.47 -25.36
C ASN A 114 -15.08 41.50 -25.20
N SER A 115 -15.09 40.47 -26.04
CA SER A 115 -13.97 40.11 -26.93
C SER A 115 -12.53 39.98 -26.35
N ARG A 116 -12.14 38.73 -26.11
CA ARG A 116 -11.02 38.11 -26.85
C ARG A 116 -11.28 36.61 -27.00
N TYR A 117 -11.37 36.13 -28.24
CA TYR A 117 -11.66 34.74 -28.54
C TYR A 117 -10.41 33.86 -28.40
N THR A 118 -10.59 32.66 -27.88
CA THR A 118 -9.86 31.46 -28.31
C THR A 118 -10.89 30.51 -28.90
N SER A 119 -10.58 29.87 -30.03
CA SER A 119 -11.43 28.79 -30.56
C SER A 119 -11.32 27.58 -29.63
N LEU A 120 -12.44 26.90 -29.37
CA LEU A 120 -12.39 25.51 -28.91
C LEU A 120 -11.63 24.70 -29.96
N THR A 121 -10.43 24.23 -29.61
CA THR A 121 -9.73 23.20 -30.36
C THR A 121 -10.39 21.84 -30.08
N PRO A 122 -10.10 20.78 -30.86
CA PRO A 122 -10.77 19.47 -30.70
C PRO A 122 -10.58 18.77 -29.33
N ASP A 123 -9.80 19.34 -28.42
CA ASP A 123 -9.24 18.70 -27.23
C ASP A 123 -10.16 18.69 -26.00
N ILE A 124 -11.42 19.14 -26.12
CA ILE A 124 -12.48 18.95 -25.09
C ILE A 124 -13.52 17.91 -25.55
N HIS A 125 -13.13 16.99 -26.44
CA HIS A 125 -13.71 15.65 -26.42
C HIS A 125 -13.00 14.82 -25.36
N GLN A 126 -13.61 14.69 -24.19
CA GLN A 126 -13.38 13.50 -23.35
C GLN A 126 -14.31 12.40 -23.89
N PRO A 127 -13.80 11.41 -24.65
CA PRO A 127 -14.61 10.26 -25.01
C PRO A 127 -15.01 9.51 -23.74
N VAL A 128 -16.29 9.13 -23.63
CA VAL A 128 -16.75 8.30 -22.52
C VAL A 128 -15.96 6.98 -22.55
N PRO A 129 -15.30 6.57 -21.45
CA PRO A 129 -14.47 5.36 -21.42
C PRO A 129 -15.24 4.12 -21.87
N GLU A 130 -14.54 3.20 -22.53
CA GLU A 130 -15.14 2.05 -23.22
C GLU A 130 -16.02 1.18 -22.29
N ALA A 131 -15.70 1.17 -20.99
CA ALA A 131 -16.44 0.47 -19.93
C ALA A 131 -17.92 0.92 -19.73
N PHE A 132 -18.34 2.09 -20.20
CA PHE A 132 -19.76 2.50 -20.18
C PHE A 132 -20.60 1.89 -21.31
N TRP A 133 -19.98 1.40 -22.38
CA TRP A 133 -20.69 0.84 -23.53
C TRP A 133 -20.96 -0.67 -23.31
N SER A 134 -21.70 -0.99 -22.24
CA SER A 134 -22.26 -2.33 -22.02
C SER A 134 -23.79 -2.29 -22.05
N ASP A 135 -24.35 -2.95 -23.07
CA ASP A 135 -25.74 -3.40 -23.33
C ASP A 135 -26.94 -2.44 -23.11
N THR A 136 -26.80 -1.29 -22.46
CA THR A 136 -27.90 -0.37 -22.11
C THR A 136 -27.96 0.85 -23.04
N PHE A 137 -26.80 1.36 -23.44
CA PHE A 137 -26.65 2.33 -24.52
C PHE A 137 -25.74 1.67 -25.56
N GLY A 138 -26.31 1.30 -26.72
CA GLY A 138 -25.49 0.98 -27.89
C GLY A 138 -24.68 2.21 -28.31
N HIS A 139 -23.58 2.02 -29.05
CA HIS A 139 -22.69 3.10 -29.50
C HIS A 139 -23.41 4.17 -30.33
N GLU A 140 -24.06 5.14 -29.66
CA GLU A 140 -24.70 6.29 -30.29
C GLU A 140 -23.90 7.57 -30.00
N PRO A 141 -23.32 8.21 -31.04
CA PRO A 141 -22.60 9.46 -30.88
C PRO A 141 -23.59 10.60 -30.59
N GLY A 142 -23.72 10.96 -29.31
CA GLY A 142 -24.61 12.05 -28.90
C GLY A 142 -24.87 12.24 -27.41
N VAL A 143 -24.15 11.61 -26.48
CA VAL A 143 -24.43 11.72 -25.03
C VAL A 143 -23.23 12.30 -24.28
N ILE A 144 -23.47 13.27 -23.38
CA ILE A 144 -22.46 13.89 -22.51
C ILE A 144 -22.73 13.53 -21.05
N LEU A 145 -21.71 13.10 -20.31
CA LEU A 145 -21.76 13.00 -18.85
C LEU A 145 -21.66 14.41 -18.23
N LEU A 146 -22.68 14.86 -17.51
CA LEU A 146 -22.71 16.15 -16.81
C LEU A 146 -22.14 16.07 -15.38
N TYR A 147 -22.35 14.94 -14.70
CA TYR A 147 -21.88 14.72 -13.33
C TYR A 147 -21.76 13.23 -13.04
N GLY A 148 -20.61 12.77 -12.54
CA GLY A 148 -20.40 11.40 -12.06
C GLY A 148 -20.33 11.36 -10.53
N GLN A 149 -21.04 10.40 -9.91
CA GLN A 149 -20.93 10.15 -8.48
C GLN A 149 -19.83 9.13 -8.21
N ASN A 150 -18.70 9.61 -7.69
CA ASN A 150 -17.66 8.77 -7.09
C ASN A 150 -17.92 8.64 -5.58
N ASN A 151 -18.19 7.43 -5.12
CA ASN A 151 -17.98 7.03 -3.74
C ASN A 151 -16.58 6.38 -3.62
N ALA A 152 -15.95 6.46 -2.46
CA ALA A 152 -14.52 6.13 -2.30
C ALA A 152 -14.14 4.65 -2.49
N ASP A 153 -15.12 3.74 -2.61
CA ASP A 153 -14.92 2.29 -2.62
C ASP A 153 -15.08 1.63 -4.01
N SER A 154 -15.48 2.37 -5.05
CA SER A 154 -15.54 1.89 -6.44
C SER A 154 -15.57 3.07 -7.42
N PRO A 155 -14.88 3.02 -8.58
CA PRO A 155 -15.03 4.06 -9.58
C PRO A 155 -16.44 4.01 -10.20
N LEU A 156 -17.24 5.05 -9.88
CA LEU A 156 -18.51 5.44 -10.52
C LEU A 156 -19.73 4.53 -10.26
N ASP A 157 -20.47 4.81 -9.17
CA ASP A 157 -21.77 4.17 -8.87
C ASP A 157 -22.92 4.67 -9.78
N GLY A 158 -22.81 5.88 -10.32
CA GLY A 158 -23.85 6.47 -11.17
C GLY A 158 -23.48 7.82 -11.76
N GLY A 159 -24.30 8.32 -12.68
CA GLY A 159 -24.06 9.59 -13.35
C GLY A 159 -25.31 10.24 -13.95
N LEU A 160 -25.21 11.56 -14.15
CA LEU A 160 -26.18 12.40 -14.82
C LEU A 160 -25.74 12.61 -16.27
N PHE A 161 -26.53 12.14 -17.23
CA PHE A 161 -26.20 12.18 -18.66
C PHE A 161 -27.16 13.10 -19.41
N LEU A 162 -26.65 13.84 -20.40
CA LEU A 162 -27.42 14.64 -21.34
C LEU A 162 -27.33 14.01 -22.73
N ASP A 163 -28.46 13.55 -23.24
CA ASP A 163 -28.62 13.20 -24.66
C ASP A 163 -28.78 14.49 -25.48
N LEU A 164 -27.86 14.74 -26.42
CA LEU A 164 -27.80 15.93 -27.28
C LEU A 164 -28.82 15.90 -28.42
N HIS A 165 -29.35 14.73 -28.79
CA HIS A 165 -30.39 14.60 -29.81
C HIS A 165 -31.78 14.86 -29.24
N THR A 166 -32.02 14.46 -27.99
CA THR A 166 -33.34 14.65 -27.32
C THR A 166 -33.38 15.76 -26.27
N TYR A 167 -32.22 16.33 -25.90
CA TYR A 167 -32.04 17.29 -24.79
C TYR A 167 -32.58 16.79 -23.44
N LYS A 168 -32.68 15.48 -23.25
CA LYS A 168 -33.11 14.86 -22.00
C LYS A 168 -31.93 14.62 -21.07
N VAL A 169 -32.13 14.97 -19.82
CA VAL A 169 -31.22 14.64 -18.73
C VAL A 169 -31.69 13.36 -18.06
N VAL A 170 -30.82 12.35 -18.00
CA VAL A 170 -31.12 11.01 -17.45
C VAL A 170 -30.12 10.72 -16.34
N TRP A 171 -30.61 10.38 -15.14
CA TRP A 171 -29.78 9.78 -14.10
C TRP A 171 -29.72 8.27 -14.32
N HIS A 172 -28.51 7.71 -14.39
CA HIS A 172 -28.30 6.27 -14.49
C HIS A 172 -27.44 5.78 -13.32
N TRP A 173 -27.84 4.66 -12.72
CA TRP A 173 -27.19 4.02 -11.60
C TRP A 173 -26.82 2.60 -12.01
N SER A 174 -25.56 2.21 -11.82
CA SER A 174 -25.05 0.89 -12.23
C SER A 174 -25.05 -0.05 -11.03
N PRO A 175 -25.85 -1.14 -11.04
CA PRO A 175 -25.86 -2.09 -9.93
C PRO A 175 -24.64 -3.02 -9.99
N GLY A 176 -23.54 -2.59 -9.37
CA GLY A 176 -22.42 -3.48 -9.00
C GLY A 176 -22.88 -4.62 -8.07
N PRO A 177 -22.17 -5.76 -8.04
CA PRO A 177 -22.66 -6.98 -7.40
C PRO A 177 -22.78 -6.87 -5.87
N PHE A 178 -23.96 -7.23 -5.34
CA PHE A 178 -24.27 -7.20 -3.92
C PHE A 178 -23.37 -8.09 -3.04
N PRO A 179 -22.98 -7.64 -1.83
CA PRO A 179 -22.69 -8.56 -0.73
C PRO A 179 -24.00 -9.19 -0.25
N ALA A 180 -24.07 -10.53 -0.23
CA ALA A 180 -25.25 -11.24 0.23
C ALA A 180 -25.49 -11.02 1.73
N SER A 181 -26.57 -10.30 2.08
CA SER A 181 -27.13 -10.28 3.44
C SER A 181 -28.56 -10.79 3.43
N ASP A 182 -28.82 -11.81 4.26
CA ASP A 182 -29.92 -12.77 4.09
C ASP A 182 -31.28 -12.27 4.63
N LYS A 183 -31.59 -10.98 4.43
CA LYS A 183 -32.73 -10.30 5.06
C LYS A 183 -33.73 -9.64 4.11
N PHE A 184 -33.42 -9.50 2.83
CA PHE A 184 -34.34 -8.86 1.85
C PHE A 184 -35.18 -9.88 1.05
N SER A 185 -34.80 -11.15 1.04
CA SER A 185 -35.39 -12.20 0.17
C SER A 185 -36.76 -12.73 0.62
N ARG A 186 -37.34 -12.24 1.73
CA ARG A 186 -38.55 -12.85 2.36
C ARG A 186 -39.87 -12.07 2.21
N GLU A 187 -39.88 -10.84 1.71
CA GLU A 187 -41.14 -10.06 1.57
C GLU A 187 -41.66 -9.90 0.13
N PHE A 188 -40.86 -10.17 -0.91
CA PHE A 188 -41.25 -9.86 -2.29
C PHE A 188 -41.99 -10.98 -3.07
N LEU A 189 -42.23 -12.15 -2.48
CA LEU A 189 -42.85 -13.31 -3.16
C LEU A 189 -44.32 -13.60 -2.74
N SER A 190 -45.05 -12.61 -2.24
CA SER A 190 -46.38 -12.82 -1.63
C SER A 190 -47.61 -12.52 -2.50
N ARG A 191 -47.48 -11.98 -3.74
CA ARG A 191 -48.65 -11.52 -4.54
C ARG A 191 -48.56 -11.70 -6.07
N ALA A 192 -48.87 -12.89 -6.59
CA ALA A 192 -49.52 -13.16 -7.90
C ALA A 192 -49.82 -14.68 -8.05
N PRO A 193 -50.81 -15.11 -8.88
CA PRO A 193 -51.51 -16.39 -8.66
C PRO A 193 -50.94 -17.64 -9.37
N ARG A 194 -51.27 -18.81 -8.81
CA ARG A 194 -50.96 -20.18 -9.31
C ARG A 194 -51.85 -20.63 -10.48
N PRO A 195 -51.40 -21.66 -11.21
CA PRO A 195 -52.13 -22.95 -11.26
C PRO A 195 -51.22 -24.13 -10.83
N ARG A 196 -51.61 -24.95 -9.83
CA ARG A 196 -52.17 -26.35 -9.95
C ARG A 196 -51.35 -27.23 -10.92
N PHE A 197 -50.75 -28.37 -10.53
CA PHE A 197 -51.25 -29.56 -9.77
C PHE A 197 -50.28 -29.96 -8.61
N MET A 198 -50.72 -30.47 -7.44
CA MET A 198 -50.91 -31.89 -7.02
C MET A 198 -49.72 -32.85 -7.37
N ASN A 199 -49.17 -33.72 -6.49
CA ASN A 199 -49.63 -34.24 -5.18
C ASN A 199 -48.49 -34.96 -4.39
N VAL A 200 -48.56 -35.02 -3.03
CA VAL A 200 -48.19 -36.17 -2.11
C VAL A 200 -46.71 -36.66 -2.09
N ALA A 201 -46.00 -37.02 -0.99
CA ALA A 201 -46.14 -36.95 0.49
C ALA A 201 -44.76 -37.33 1.18
N PRO A 202 -44.59 -37.34 2.53
CA PRO A 202 -43.29 -37.00 3.17
C PRO A 202 -42.59 -38.08 4.05
N GLY A 203 -41.40 -37.74 4.60
CA GLY A 203 -40.70 -38.41 5.72
C GLY A 203 -39.16 -38.31 5.61
N ILE A 204 -38.31 -38.27 6.66
CA ILE A 204 -38.46 -38.20 8.13
C ILE A 204 -37.32 -37.31 8.70
N SER A 205 -37.49 -36.80 9.93
CA SER A 205 -36.63 -35.82 10.63
C SER A 205 -35.41 -36.37 11.39
N ALA A 206 -34.33 -35.59 11.39
CA ALA A 206 -33.33 -35.32 12.46
C ALA A 206 -32.58 -36.47 13.18
N PHE A 207 -31.27 -36.28 13.41
CA PHE A 207 -30.66 -36.18 14.77
C PHE A 207 -29.21 -35.62 14.70
N SER A 208 -28.66 -35.24 15.86
CA SER A 208 -27.43 -34.45 16.08
C SER A 208 -26.24 -35.35 16.53
N PRO A 209 -25.02 -34.81 16.80
CA PRO A 209 -23.78 -35.60 16.80
C PRO A 209 -23.40 -36.23 18.16
N GLU A 210 -22.30 -37.00 18.10
CA GLU A 210 -21.46 -37.53 19.20
C GLU A 210 -21.78 -38.92 19.80
N THR A 211 -20.71 -39.73 19.86
CA THR A 211 -20.37 -40.88 20.77
C THR A 211 -20.17 -42.23 20.08
N LEU A 212 -18.92 -42.73 20.02
CA LEU A 212 -18.46 -43.99 20.64
C LEU A 212 -17.00 -44.35 20.27
N TYR A 213 -16.32 -44.99 21.22
CA TYR A 213 -14.89 -45.37 21.23
C TYR A 213 -14.75 -46.91 21.19
N GLU A 214 -13.50 -47.40 21.24
CA GLU A 214 -13.05 -48.79 21.54
C GLU A 214 -13.14 -49.87 20.44
N ILE A 215 -11.96 -50.42 20.05
CA ILE A 215 -11.54 -51.81 20.33
C ILE A 215 -10.01 -51.82 20.64
N TYR A 216 -9.60 -52.56 21.68
CA TYR A 216 -8.28 -52.68 22.34
C TYR A 216 -7.26 -53.65 21.64
N PRO A 217 -6.02 -53.96 22.15
CA PRO A 217 -5.30 -53.53 23.38
C PRO A 217 -3.81 -53.10 23.20
N LEU A 218 -3.15 -52.78 24.34
CA LEU A 218 -1.71 -52.49 24.52
C LEU A 218 -0.93 -53.61 25.26
N GLU A 219 0.39 -53.41 25.37
CA GLU A 219 1.39 -54.02 26.29
C GLU A 219 2.21 -55.26 25.81
N PRO A 220 3.36 -55.61 26.44
CA PRO A 220 4.62 -54.82 26.31
C PRO A 220 5.90 -55.71 26.18
N ASP A 221 6.98 -55.20 25.56
CA ASP A 221 8.34 -55.66 25.91
C ASP A 221 9.43 -54.64 25.54
N ASP A 222 10.51 -54.62 26.32
CA ASP A 222 11.59 -53.62 26.31
C ASP A 222 12.95 -54.31 26.25
N SER A 223 13.50 -54.48 25.04
CA SER A 223 14.93 -54.76 24.85
C SER A 223 15.41 -54.57 23.41
N LEU A 224 16.09 -53.45 23.14
CA LEU A 224 17.46 -53.43 22.59
C LEU A 224 17.88 -51.99 22.21
N ARG A 225 18.89 -51.48 22.92
CA ARG A 225 19.61 -50.27 22.51
C ARG A 225 20.30 -50.48 21.15
N ARG A 226 20.00 -49.64 20.17
CA ARG A 226 21.02 -49.13 19.22
C ARG A 226 20.79 -47.65 18.94
N THR A 227 21.84 -46.87 19.19
CA THR A 227 22.03 -45.50 18.71
C THR A 227 21.90 -45.44 17.19
N PHE A 228 21.20 -44.42 16.67
CA PHE A 228 21.35 -43.98 15.29
C PHE A 228 21.97 -42.58 15.28
N SER A 229 23.17 -42.47 14.70
CA SER A 229 23.74 -41.21 14.25
C SER A 229 23.04 -40.77 12.96
N ILE A 230 23.08 -39.47 12.66
CA ILE A 230 22.45 -38.85 11.48
C ILE A 230 23.43 -38.74 10.28
N GLU A 231 24.63 -39.33 10.38
CA GLU A 231 25.74 -39.06 9.46
C GLU A 231 25.91 -40.03 8.27
N ASP A 232 25.16 -41.15 8.17
CA ASP A 232 25.33 -42.17 7.11
C ASP A 232 24.07 -42.39 6.24
N LEU A 233 23.54 -41.33 5.59
CA LEU A 233 22.54 -41.46 4.51
C LEU A 233 22.83 -40.51 3.33
N GLU A 234 23.90 -40.80 2.60
CA GLU A 234 24.03 -40.40 1.20
C GLU A 234 23.20 -41.35 0.28
N GLU A 235 22.91 -40.87 -0.93
CA GLU A 235 22.32 -41.59 -2.08
C GLU A 235 20.81 -41.92 -2.13
N ASN A 236 20.10 -41.07 -2.91
CA ASN A 236 19.07 -41.43 -3.91
C ASN A 236 17.83 -42.29 -3.54
N TRP A 237 16.95 -41.81 -2.66
CA TRP A 237 15.55 -42.32 -2.60
C TRP A 237 14.49 -41.23 -2.37
N PHE A 238 13.35 -41.36 -3.06
CA PHE A 238 12.09 -40.69 -2.71
C PHE A 238 11.04 -41.76 -2.38
N MET A 239 10.43 -41.70 -1.19
CA MET A 239 9.22 -42.48 -0.92
C MET A 239 7.99 -41.78 -1.47
N ILE A 240 7.29 -42.44 -2.38
CA ILE A 240 5.88 -42.17 -2.71
C ILE A 240 5.09 -43.45 -2.37
N ASN A 241 3.94 -43.25 -1.73
CA ASN A 241 3.00 -44.22 -1.13
C ASN A 241 3.10 -45.73 -1.51
N ARG A 242 2.90 -46.59 -0.50
CA ARG A 242 3.40 -47.98 -0.31
C ARG A 242 3.02 -49.09 -1.34
N ARG A 243 2.52 -48.81 -2.56
CA ARG A 243 2.13 -49.87 -3.54
C ARG A 243 2.37 -49.56 -5.04
N ALA A 244 3.56 -49.14 -5.44
CA ALA A 244 4.17 -49.39 -6.77
C ALA A 244 5.64 -48.90 -6.76
N GLY A 245 6.53 -49.49 -7.56
CA GLY A 245 7.95 -49.10 -7.62
C GLY A 245 8.56 -49.22 -9.02
N LEU A 246 9.49 -48.32 -9.34
CA LEU A 246 10.37 -48.37 -10.52
C LEU A 246 11.69 -49.06 -10.15
N TYR A 247 12.38 -49.64 -11.14
CA TYR A 247 13.73 -50.20 -10.97
C TYR A 247 14.69 -49.66 -12.04
N THR A 248 15.95 -49.48 -11.66
CA THR A 248 17.09 -49.20 -12.55
C THR A 248 18.23 -50.14 -12.18
N ASP A 249 18.96 -50.63 -13.18
CA ASP A 249 20.12 -51.52 -13.01
C ASP A 249 21.37 -50.69 -12.61
N PRO A 250 22.08 -51.00 -11.50
CA PRO A 250 23.18 -50.15 -11.01
C PRO A 250 24.39 -50.05 -11.95
N ASP A 251 24.64 -51.04 -12.80
CA ASP A 251 25.92 -51.20 -13.53
C ASP A 251 25.88 -50.71 -15.00
N SER A 252 24.80 -50.04 -15.44
CA SER A 252 24.68 -49.52 -16.81
C SER A 252 25.26 -48.12 -16.98
N VAL A 253 26.23 -47.96 -17.91
CA VAL A 253 26.96 -46.70 -18.15
C VAL A 253 26.34 -45.87 -19.30
N ASP A 254 25.20 -46.27 -19.86
CA ASP A 254 24.56 -45.59 -21.00
C ASP A 254 23.15 -45.09 -20.65
N TRP A 255 22.92 -43.78 -20.72
CA TRP A 255 21.71 -43.09 -20.23
C TRP A 255 20.48 -43.22 -21.16
N GLY A 256 20.41 -44.30 -21.95
CA GLY A 256 19.34 -44.59 -22.91
C GLY A 256 18.18 -45.43 -22.37
N ASP A 257 18.39 -46.26 -21.34
CA ASP A 257 17.44 -47.28 -20.89
C ASP A 257 16.82 -46.94 -19.52
N VAL A 258 15.65 -46.29 -19.52
CA VAL A 258 14.68 -46.35 -18.41
C VAL A 258 13.48 -47.13 -18.89
N ARG A 259 13.26 -48.34 -18.35
CA ARG A 259 12.16 -49.22 -18.78
C ARG A 259 10.94 -49.08 -17.89
N LEU A 260 9.81 -48.80 -18.52
CA LEU A 260 8.49 -48.83 -17.90
C LEU A 260 7.87 -50.21 -18.16
N ILE A 261 7.89 -51.09 -17.16
CA ILE A 261 7.29 -52.43 -17.28
C ILE A 261 5.79 -52.34 -16.96
N ALA A 262 5.00 -52.06 -17.99
CA ALA A 262 3.64 -52.59 -18.06
C ALA A 262 3.74 -53.96 -18.75
N ASN A 263 3.60 -55.05 -17.99
CA ASN A 263 3.81 -56.40 -18.53
C ASN A 263 2.57 -56.91 -19.28
N SER A 264 2.39 -56.48 -20.53
CA SER A 264 1.63 -57.23 -21.53
C SER A 264 2.04 -56.83 -22.96
N GLY A 265 3.24 -57.22 -23.35
CA GLY A 265 3.66 -57.21 -24.76
C GLY A 265 3.65 -58.62 -25.33
N LEU A 266 2.53 -59.04 -25.94
CA LEU A 266 2.54 -60.14 -26.90
C LEU A 266 2.12 -59.61 -28.28
N PRO A 267 2.84 -59.99 -29.36
CA PRO A 267 2.50 -59.57 -30.71
C PRO A 267 1.31 -60.36 -31.27
N THR A 268 0.81 -59.88 -32.41
CA THR A 268 -0.24 -60.49 -33.23
C THR A 268 -0.19 -62.02 -33.33
N GLY A 269 -1.26 -62.70 -32.88
CA GLY A 269 -1.49 -64.11 -33.20
C GLY A 269 -2.54 -64.81 -32.32
N SER A 270 -3.38 -65.63 -32.95
CA SER A 270 -4.36 -66.59 -32.38
C SER A 270 -5.59 -66.07 -31.63
N GLN A 271 -6.74 -66.59 -32.06
CA GLN A 271 -8.04 -66.59 -31.36
C GLN A 271 -8.01 -67.56 -30.16
N PHE A 272 -8.78 -67.27 -29.12
CA PHE A 272 -9.52 -68.22 -28.24
C PHE A 272 -10.37 -67.34 -27.31
N ASP A 273 -11.65 -67.10 -27.58
CA ASP A 273 -12.81 -68.00 -27.44
C ASP A 273 -13.11 -68.38 -25.97
N GLY A 274 -14.40 -68.30 -25.60
CA GLY A 274 -14.79 -67.81 -24.28
C GLY A 274 -14.75 -68.79 -23.11
N ARG A 275 -14.98 -68.19 -21.91
CA ARG A 275 -15.21 -68.74 -20.55
C ARG A 275 -14.02 -68.60 -19.59
N CYS A 276 -14.20 -67.78 -18.56
CA CYS A 276 -13.34 -67.77 -17.37
C CYS A 276 -13.77 -68.87 -16.37
N PRO A 277 -12.89 -69.79 -15.96
CA PRO A 277 -13.10 -70.63 -14.80
C PRO A 277 -12.53 -69.96 -13.54
N LEU A 278 -13.36 -69.84 -12.49
CA LEU A 278 -12.94 -69.35 -11.17
C LEU A 278 -12.09 -70.39 -10.43
N GLY A 279 -11.03 -69.94 -9.77
CA GLY A 279 -10.17 -70.72 -8.86
C GLY A 279 -9.88 -69.93 -7.57
N PRO A 280 -9.68 -70.60 -6.41
CA PRO A 280 -9.88 -69.98 -5.11
C PRO A 280 -8.71 -69.12 -4.62
N SER A 281 -8.97 -67.85 -4.30
CA SER A 281 -8.01 -66.93 -3.67
C SER A 281 -8.18 -66.88 -2.15
N ARG A 282 -7.14 -67.24 -1.40
CA ARG A 282 -7.09 -67.14 0.08
C ARG A 282 -6.69 -65.73 0.54
N SER A 283 -7.54 -64.73 0.31
CA SER A 283 -7.34 -63.37 0.84
C SER A 283 -8.66 -62.74 1.26
N PRO A 284 -8.96 -62.63 2.58
CA PRO A 284 -10.20 -62.03 3.08
C PRO A 284 -10.42 -60.59 2.57
N ARG A 285 -9.34 -59.80 2.49
CA ARG A 285 -9.38 -58.41 2.01
C ARG A 285 -9.65 -58.25 0.52
N LEU A 286 -9.42 -59.28 -0.30
CA LEU A 286 -9.82 -59.24 -1.71
C LEU A 286 -11.32 -59.48 -1.85
N LEU A 287 -11.89 -60.33 -0.99
CA LEU A 287 -13.32 -60.58 -0.93
C LEU A 287 -14.10 -59.34 -0.44
N GLU A 288 -13.60 -58.64 0.59
CA GLU A 288 -14.19 -57.39 1.08
C GLU A 288 -14.22 -56.29 -0.01
N VAL A 289 -13.12 -56.10 -0.74
CA VAL A 289 -13.07 -55.14 -1.85
C VAL A 289 -14.03 -55.53 -2.98
N LEU A 290 -14.08 -56.81 -3.36
CA LEU A 290 -15.00 -57.28 -4.41
C LEU A 290 -16.47 -57.20 -3.98
N HIS A 291 -16.81 -57.47 -2.72
CA HIS A 291 -18.16 -57.26 -2.20
C HIS A 291 -18.57 -55.79 -2.15
N HIS A 292 -17.66 -54.89 -1.78
CA HIS A 292 -17.93 -53.45 -1.78
C HIS A 292 -18.13 -52.90 -3.20
N TRP A 293 -17.37 -53.40 -4.18
CA TRP A 293 -17.54 -53.00 -5.59
C TRP A 293 -18.78 -53.64 -6.23
N ALA A 294 -19.14 -54.86 -5.83
CA ALA A 294 -20.39 -55.49 -6.25
C ALA A 294 -21.62 -54.75 -5.69
N SER A 295 -21.59 -54.32 -4.42
CA SER A 295 -22.74 -53.59 -3.84
C SER A 295 -23.01 -52.27 -4.54
N LEU A 296 -21.96 -51.56 -4.99
CA LEU A 296 -22.06 -50.30 -5.75
C LEU A 296 -22.61 -50.45 -7.18
N VAL A 297 -22.69 -51.69 -7.68
CA VAL A 297 -23.33 -52.03 -8.96
C VAL A 297 -24.75 -52.56 -8.72
N GLU A 298 -24.97 -53.34 -7.66
CA GLU A 298 -26.30 -53.83 -7.26
C GLU A 298 -27.22 -52.73 -6.72
N ASP A 299 -26.68 -51.70 -6.05
CA ASP A 299 -27.43 -50.52 -5.61
C ASP A 299 -27.74 -49.51 -6.74
N GLY A 300 -27.20 -49.76 -7.95
CA GLY A 300 -27.44 -48.97 -9.15
C GLY A 300 -26.63 -47.68 -9.25
N THR A 301 -25.69 -47.42 -8.32
CA THR A 301 -24.84 -46.22 -8.36
C THR A 301 -23.92 -46.23 -9.58
N TRP A 302 -23.35 -47.40 -9.91
CA TRP A 302 -22.39 -47.59 -11.00
C TRP A 302 -22.97 -48.52 -12.07
N LYS A 303 -22.98 -48.08 -13.34
CA LYS A 303 -23.37 -48.93 -14.48
C LYS A 303 -22.14 -49.48 -15.18
N VAL A 304 -22.11 -50.78 -15.37
CA VAL A 304 -21.12 -51.51 -16.18
C VAL A 304 -21.73 -51.78 -17.55
N ASP A 305 -21.03 -51.40 -18.61
CA ASP A 305 -21.42 -51.75 -19.99
C ASP A 305 -20.96 -53.16 -20.40
N THR A 306 -21.29 -53.57 -21.62
CA THR A 306 -20.98 -54.91 -22.14
C THR A 306 -19.48 -55.19 -22.30
N ASP A 307 -18.64 -54.14 -22.26
CA ASP A 307 -17.19 -54.24 -22.41
C ASP A 307 -16.46 -54.11 -21.06
N GLY A 308 -17.22 -54.01 -19.95
CA GLY A 308 -16.70 -53.98 -18.58
C GLY A 308 -16.29 -52.59 -18.09
N VAL A 309 -16.64 -51.51 -18.80
CA VAL A 309 -16.33 -50.14 -18.40
C VAL A 309 -17.41 -49.63 -17.44
N VAL A 310 -16.98 -49.03 -16.32
CA VAL A 310 -17.87 -48.51 -15.30
C VAL A 310 -18.06 -47.01 -15.45
N THR A 311 -19.31 -46.56 -15.51
CA THR A 311 -19.68 -45.15 -15.52
C THR A 311 -20.62 -44.80 -14.37
N GLY A 312 -20.33 -43.69 -13.69
CA GLY A 312 -21.10 -43.14 -12.57
C GLY A 312 -21.08 -41.61 -12.63
N ASN A 313 -22.22 -40.98 -12.32
CA ASN A 313 -22.43 -39.56 -12.60
C ASN A 313 -21.68 -38.64 -11.64
N GLY A 314 -20.86 -37.74 -12.19
CA GLY A 314 -20.27 -36.62 -11.45
C GLY A 314 -19.20 -35.89 -12.24
N TRP A 315 -19.61 -34.84 -12.97
CA TRP A 315 -18.76 -33.91 -13.73
C TRP A 315 -18.11 -34.45 -15.01
N LEU A 316 -18.78 -34.22 -16.14
CA LEU A 316 -18.19 -33.64 -17.35
C LEU A 316 -19.32 -33.14 -18.27
N ASP A 317 -19.29 -31.86 -18.62
CA ASP A 317 -20.23 -31.25 -19.57
C ASP A 317 -19.99 -31.72 -21.01
N GLY A 318 -20.95 -31.41 -21.90
CA GLY A 318 -21.06 -31.98 -23.24
C GLY A 318 -19.87 -31.75 -24.20
N PRO A 319 -19.91 -32.40 -25.38
CA PRO A 319 -18.79 -32.46 -26.32
C PRO A 319 -18.54 -31.10 -26.99
N GLY A 320 -17.73 -30.25 -26.36
CA GLY A 320 -17.41 -28.92 -26.88
C GLY A 320 -16.40 -28.09 -26.09
N GLN A 321 -16.12 -28.38 -24.82
CA GLN A 321 -15.17 -27.60 -24.02
C GLN A 321 -13.99 -28.44 -23.51
N LYS A 322 -12.79 -28.10 -24.00
CA LYS A 322 -11.55 -28.50 -23.34
C LYS A 322 -11.43 -27.76 -22.02
N LEU A 323 -11.64 -28.46 -20.91
CA LEU A 323 -11.17 -28.03 -19.59
C LEU A 323 -9.64 -27.95 -19.62
N LEU A 324 -9.13 -26.75 -19.88
CA LEU A 324 -7.73 -26.40 -19.67
C LEU A 324 -7.45 -26.42 -18.17
N THR A 325 -7.12 -27.59 -17.63
CA THR A 325 -6.38 -27.70 -16.37
C THR A 325 -5.04 -27.00 -16.57
N ARG A 326 -4.97 -25.70 -16.23
CA ARG A 326 -3.73 -24.93 -16.22
C ARG A 326 -2.69 -25.73 -15.41
N PRO A 327 -1.49 -25.98 -15.94
CA PRO A 327 -0.50 -26.77 -15.23
C PRO A 327 -0.10 -26.05 -13.94
N THR A 328 0.06 -26.82 -12.86
CA THR A 328 0.69 -26.33 -11.63
C THR A 328 2.05 -25.71 -11.97
N VAL A 329 2.23 -24.45 -11.56
CA VAL A 329 3.23 -23.53 -12.12
C VAL A 329 4.65 -24.11 -12.04
N ARG A 330 5.27 -24.32 -13.21
CA ARG A 330 6.73 -24.43 -13.34
C ARG A 330 7.33 -23.03 -13.25
N THR A 331 7.72 -22.61 -12.05
CA THR A 331 8.86 -21.68 -11.79
C THR A 331 9.04 -20.48 -12.72
N THR A 332 8.51 -19.33 -12.32
CA THR A 332 8.79 -18.01 -12.91
C THR A 332 9.83 -17.24 -12.10
N LYS A 333 11.10 -17.29 -12.50
CA LYS A 333 12.11 -16.30 -12.06
C LYS A 333 11.83 -14.97 -12.79
N PRO A 334 12.48 -13.85 -12.41
CA PRO A 334 11.92 -12.52 -12.62
C PRO A 334 11.51 -12.16 -14.04
N ALA A 335 10.55 -11.23 -14.12
CA ALA A 335 10.63 -10.15 -15.09
C ALA A 335 11.91 -9.37 -14.79
N VAL A 336 13.00 -9.66 -15.50
CA VAL A 336 14.21 -8.84 -15.39
C VAL A 336 13.97 -7.63 -16.28
N LEU A 337 13.56 -6.53 -15.64
CA LEU A 337 13.46 -5.19 -16.22
C LEU A 337 14.62 -4.36 -15.67
N ASP A 338 15.31 -3.61 -16.52
CA ASP A 338 16.26 -2.61 -16.04
C ASP A 338 15.52 -1.34 -15.60
N ASN A 339 14.99 -1.36 -14.37
CA ASN A 339 14.25 -0.22 -13.83
C ASN A 339 15.21 0.92 -13.43
N ASN A 340 15.40 1.88 -14.34
CA ASN A 340 16.17 3.10 -14.11
C ASN A 340 15.39 4.21 -13.36
N LEU A 341 14.13 3.96 -12.95
CA LEU A 341 13.17 4.92 -12.37
C LEU A 341 12.73 6.07 -13.30
N ASN A 342 13.24 6.16 -14.53
CA ASN A 342 12.82 7.18 -15.48
C ASN A 342 11.54 6.75 -16.19
N GLY A 343 10.38 7.09 -15.60
CA GLY A 343 9.07 6.76 -16.16
C GLY A 343 8.80 7.29 -17.58
N THR A 344 9.58 8.27 -18.06
CA THR A 344 9.50 8.74 -19.46
C THR A 344 10.21 7.82 -20.46
N ASP A 345 11.11 6.98 -19.97
CA ASP A 345 11.94 6.03 -20.73
C ASP A 345 11.45 4.57 -20.57
N ASP A 346 10.59 4.29 -19.57
CA ASP A 346 9.85 3.02 -19.40
C ASP A 346 9.29 2.43 -20.73
N PRO A 347 8.81 3.21 -21.73
CA PRO A 347 8.36 2.68 -23.03
C PRO A 347 9.47 2.16 -23.97
N ASN A 348 10.73 2.54 -23.77
CA ASN A 348 11.87 2.10 -24.60
C ASN A 348 12.49 0.79 -24.08
N HIS A 349 12.26 0.47 -22.79
CA HIS A 349 12.79 -0.71 -22.12
C HIS A 349 11.85 -1.91 -22.21
N VAL A 350 12.42 -3.12 -22.34
CA VAL A 350 11.65 -4.38 -22.28
C VAL A 350 12.12 -5.29 -21.16
N GLY A 351 11.16 -5.82 -20.41
CA GLY A 351 11.38 -6.94 -19.50
C GLY A 351 11.31 -8.30 -20.21
N PHE A 352 11.88 -9.33 -19.58
CA PHE A 352 11.71 -10.73 -19.97
C PHE A 352 11.53 -11.63 -18.74
N LEU A 353 10.75 -12.71 -18.87
CA LEU A 353 10.62 -13.70 -17.80
C LEU A 353 11.70 -14.79 -17.94
N LEU A 354 12.43 -15.05 -16.86
CA LEU A 354 13.44 -16.11 -16.80
C LEU A 354 12.87 -17.36 -16.10
N LEU A 355 12.77 -18.50 -16.78
CA LEU A 355 12.29 -19.75 -16.15
C LEU A 355 13.43 -20.70 -15.76
N ASP A 356 13.12 -21.70 -14.93
CA ASP A 356 14.08 -22.74 -14.56
C ASP A 356 14.61 -23.54 -15.76
N PRO A 357 15.79 -24.17 -15.64
CA PRO A 357 16.39 -24.95 -16.71
C PRO A 357 15.50 -26.07 -17.27
N SER A 358 15.15 -25.96 -18.54
CA SER A 358 14.46 -27.00 -19.32
C SER A 358 15.32 -27.48 -20.48
N ILE A 359 14.99 -28.64 -21.05
CA ILE A 359 15.54 -29.05 -22.35
C ILE A 359 14.85 -28.29 -23.49
N LYS A 360 15.50 -28.19 -24.66
CA LYS A 360 15.02 -27.39 -25.81
C LYS A 360 13.56 -27.68 -26.19
N ARG A 361 13.16 -28.96 -26.22
CA ARG A 361 11.81 -29.38 -26.65
C ARG A 361 10.70 -28.95 -25.68
N ASP A 362 11.02 -28.71 -24.42
CA ASP A 362 10.06 -28.33 -23.37
C ASP A 362 9.99 -26.79 -23.20
N ALA A 363 10.95 -26.04 -23.76
CA ALA A 363 11.13 -24.61 -23.48
C ALA A 363 9.96 -23.73 -23.97
N ALA A 364 9.40 -24.04 -25.15
CA ALA A 364 8.24 -23.32 -25.68
C ALA A 364 6.99 -23.51 -24.81
N ALA A 365 6.70 -24.77 -24.45
CA ALA A 365 5.60 -25.11 -23.56
C ALA A 365 5.76 -24.54 -22.15
N ALA A 366 7.00 -24.30 -21.69
CA ALA A 366 7.26 -23.64 -20.41
C ALA A 366 6.84 -22.16 -20.40
N CYS A 367 7.07 -21.43 -21.50
CA CYS A 367 6.56 -20.07 -21.67
C CYS A 367 5.03 -20.05 -21.87
N GLU A 368 4.50 -20.97 -22.68
CA GLU A 368 3.07 -21.05 -22.97
C GLU A 368 2.24 -21.31 -21.69
N ALA A 369 2.77 -22.13 -20.77
CA ALA A 369 2.17 -22.43 -19.47
C ALA A 369 1.93 -21.20 -18.57
N ILE A 370 2.57 -20.07 -18.84
CA ILE A 370 2.41 -18.79 -18.11
C ILE A 370 1.82 -17.67 -18.99
N GLY A 371 1.33 -18.01 -20.18
CA GLY A 371 0.75 -17.06 -21.13
C GLY A 371 1.78 -16.22 -21.90
N GLU A 372 3.00 -16.72 -22.08
CA GLU A 372 4.09 -16.05 -22.79
C GLU A 372 4.66 -16.91 -23.93
N SER A 373 5.51 -16.34 -24.76
CA SER A 373 6.25 -17.04 -25.82
C SER A 373 7.74 -17.09 -25.52
N LEU A 374 8.47 -18.00 -26.16
CA LEU A 374 9.94 -17.89 -26.22
C LEU A 374 10.32 -16.58 -26.89
N ILE A 375 11.28 -15.86 -26.31
CA ILE A 375 11.79 -14.65 -26.95
C ILE A 375 12.62 -15.00 -28.19
N SER A 376 12.57 -14.16 -29.22
CA SER A 376 13.32 -14.35 -30.46
C SER A 376 14.68 -13.67 -30.46
N ARG A 377 15.55 -14.08 -31.40
CA ARG A 377 16.83 -13.40 -31.65
C ARG A 377 16.63 -11.95 -32.11
N SER A 378 15.56 -11.64 -32.83
CA SER A 378 15.30 -10.27 -33.31
C SER A 378 14.85 -9.35 -32.18
N GLN A 379 14.00 -9.81 -31.26
CA GLN A 379 13.58 -9.06 -30.08
C GLN A 379 14.78 -8.74 -29.17
N ILE A 380 15.61 -9.74 -28.87
CA ILE A 380 16.84 -9.54 -28.08
C ILE A 380 17.75 -8.49 -28.73
N LYS A 381 17.94 -8.55 -30.06
CA LYS A 381 18.79 -7.59 -30.77
C LYS A 381 18.24 -6.17 -30.73
N ALA A 382 16.91 -6.00 -30.84
CA ALA A 382 16.27 -4.69 -30.78
C ALA A 382 16.50 -3.97 -29.43
N HIS A 383 16.60 -4.73 -28.33
CA HIS A 383 16.80 -4.21 -26.98
C HIS A 383 18.12 -4.69 -26.35
N THR A 384 19.20 -4.70 -27.14
CA THR A 384 20.49 -5.28 -26.74
C THR A 384 20.99 -4.80 -25.37
N ALA A 385 20.80 -3.51 -25.04
CA ALA A 385 21.22 -2.94 -23.76
C ALA A 385 20.51 -3.60 -22.55
N ASP A 386 19.17 -3.69 -22.59
CA ASP A 386 18.35 -4.30 -21.53
C ASP A 386 18.77 -5.75 -21.27
N PHE A 387 18.99 -6.54 -22.34
CA PHE A 387 19.42 -7.94 -22.23
C PHE A 387 20.84 -8.07 -21.68
N VAL A 388 21.78 -7.22 -22.12
CA VAL A 388 23.16 -7.24 -21.60
C VAL A 388 23.19 -6.89 -20.12
N SER A 389 22.55 -5.78 -19.71
CA SER A 389 22.46 -5.37 -18.30
C SER A 389 21.84 -6.47 -17.43
N SER A 390 20.64 -6.91 -17.81
CA SER A 390 19.84 -7.89 -17.08
C SER A 390 20.53 -9.26 -16.93
N LEU A 391 21.08 -9.81 -18.03
CA LEU A 391 21.74 -11.12 -17.99
C LEU A 391 23.11 -11.07 -17.30
N SER A 392 23.82 -9.94 -17.39
CA SER A 392 25.05 -9.70 -16.61
C SER A 392 24.76 -9.68 -15.11
N TYR A 393 23.64 -9.07 -14.70
CA TYR A 393 23.19 -9.11 -13.31
C TYR A 393 22.81 -10.52 -12.84
N VAL A 394 22.10 -11.30 -13.65
CA VAL A 394 21.78 -12.71 -13.35
C VAL A 394 23.05 -13.55 -13.14
N ALA A 395 24.11 -13.31 -13.93
CA ALA A 395 25.42 -13.93 -13.73
C ALA A 395 26.12 -13.46 -12.45
N TYR A 396 26.20 -12.14 -12.21
CA TYR A 396 26.80 -11.57 -10.99
C TYR A 396 26.14 -12.09 -9.71
N ALA A 397 24.80 -12.23 -9.70
CA ALA A 397 24.05 -12.71 -8.56
C ALA A 397 24.22 -14.22 -8.26
N GLY A 398 25.14 -14.91 -8.94
CA GLY A 398 25.42 -16.34 -8.74
C GLY A 398 24.28 -17.26 -9.20
N ARG A 399 23.28 -16.72 -9.90
CA ARG A 399 22.12 -17.45 -10.46
C ARG A 399 22.46 -18.13 -11.79
N ALA A 400 23.66 -17.86 -12.31
CA ALA A 400 24.22 -18.36 -13.55
C ALA A 400 25.75 -18.51 -13.46
N GLN A 401 26.31 -19.54 -14.10
CA GLN A 401 27.75 -19.89 -14.12
C GLN A 401 28.36 -19.72 -15.54
N PRO A 402 29.21 -18.72 -15.81
CA PRO A 402 29.64 -18.39 -17.18
C PRO A 402 30.40 -19.53 -17.92
N PRO A 403 30.22 -19.69 -19.25
CA PRO A 403 29.23 -19.02 -20.08
C PRO A 403 27.84 -19.65 -19.87
N HIS A 404 26.85 -18.85 -19.48
CA HIS A 404 25.48 -19.33 -19.30
C HIS A 404 24.65 -19.12 -20.56
N LEU A 405 24.30 -20.25 -21.18
CA LEU A 405 23.40 -20.32 -22.31
C LEU A 405 21.95 -20.28 -21.81
N TYR A 406 21.10 -19.52 -22.49
CA TYR A 406 19.67 -19.41 -22.24
C TYR A 406 18.88 -19.86 -23.47
N HIS A 407 17.77 -20.59 -23.29
CA HIS A 407 16.89 -20.97 -24.39
C HIS A 407 16.09 -19.77 -24.93
N ILE A 408 16.10 -19.64 -26.25
CA ILE A 408 15.34 -18.66 -27.06
C ILE A 408 14.66 -19.42 -28.22
N SER A 409 13.72 -18.80 -28.96
CA SER A 409 12.99 -19.48 -30.04
C SER A 409 13.94 -20.10 -31.08
N ASP A 410 15.01 -19.38 -31.42
CA ASP A 410 15.89 -19.68 -32.55
C ASP A 410 17.23 -20.34 -32.13
N GLY A 411 17.32 -20.86 -30.89
CA GLY A 411 18.53 -21.51 -30.38
C GLY A 411 18.86 -21.15 -28.93
N ALA A 412 20.05 -20.59 -28.71
CA ALA A 412 20.47 -20.06 -27.43
C ALA A 412 21.06 -18.65 -27.56
N VAL A 413 21.07 -17.93 -26.44
CA VAL A 413 21.83 -16.68 -26.24
C VAL A 413 22.72 -16.82 -25.01
N ALA A 414 23.84 -16.09 -24.96
CA ALA A 414 24.61 -15.83 -23.75
C ALA A 414 25.20 -14.41 -23.81
N VAL A 415 25.61 -13.89 -22.65
CA VAL A 415 26.51 -12.74 -22.55
C VAL A 415 27.92 -13.27 -22.35
N ASP A 416 28.89 -12.77 -23.11
CA ASP A 416 30.30 -13.14 -22.97
C ASP A 416 31.04 -12.31 -21.89
N ALA A 417 32.32 -12.59 -21.67
CA ALA A 417 33.13 -11.88 -20.67
C ALA A 417 33.40 -10.40 -21.00
N HIS A 418 33.03 -9.94 -22.20
CA HIS A 418 33.15 -8.57 -22.67
C HIS A 418 31.77 -7.90 -22.83
N GLU A 419 30.75 -8.43 -22.16
CA GLU A 419 29.37 -7.95 -22.18
C GLU A 419 28.67 -8.02 -23.57
N ASN A 420 29.17 -8.83 -24.51
CA ASN A 420 28.54 -8.99 -25.83
C ASN A 420 27.52 -10.13 -25.85
N LEU A 421 26.41 -9.92 -26.58
CA LEU A 421 25.45 -10.98 -26.88
C LEU A 421 25.97 -11.93 -27.95
N ILE A 422 26.16 -13.20 -27.58
CA ILE A 422 26.52 -14.29 -28.49
C ILE A 422 25.34 -15.26 -28.66
N PHE A 423 25.18 -15.81 -29.87
CA PHE A 423 24.07 -16.72 -30.20
C PHE A 423 24.57 -18.09 -30.69
N PRO A 424 25.24 -18.88 -29.81
CA PRO A 424 25.83 -20.16 -30.18
C PRO A 424 24.76 -21.25 -30.41
N PRO A 425 25.12 -22.34 -31.12
CA PRO A 425 24.28 -23.53 -31.18
C PRO A 425 24.17 -24.17 -29.79
N ILE A 426 23.02 -24.80 -29.51
CA ILE A 426 22.83 -25.56 -28.27
C ILE A 426 23.69 -26.84 -28.35
N PRO A 427 24.64 -27.08 -27.41
CA PRO A 427 25.64 -28.15 -27.55
C PRO A 427 25.07 -29.58 -27.61
N SER A 428 23.93 -29.83 -26.97
CA SER A 428 23.25 -31.12 -26.96
C SER A 428 21.74 -30.93 -26.85
N ARG A 429 20.92 -31.79 -27.44
CA ARG A 429 19.45 -31.74 -27.31
C ARG A 429 18.97 -32.03 -25.88
N SER A 430 19.81 -32.65 -25.05
CA SER A 430 19.50 -33.07 -23.68
C SER A 430 19.98 -32.09 -22.61
N ILE A 431 20.74 -31.04 -22.98
CA ILE A 431 21.19 -30.03 -22.02
C ILE A 431 19.99 -29.21 -21.51
N LYS A 432 19.97 -28.94 -20.20
CA LYS A 432 18.95 -28.08 -19.58
C LYS A 432 19.48 -26.67 -19.44
N LEU A 433 18.83 -25.70 -20.08
CA LEU A 433 19.19 -24.28 -20.02
C LEU A 433 18.02 -23.47 -19.45
N PRO A 434 18.27 -22.42 -18.65
CA PRO A 434 17.22 -21.48 -18.26
C PRO A 434 16.51 -20.91 -19.50
N VAL A 435 15.21 -20.65 -19.40
CA VAL A 435 14.38 -20.26 -20.55
C VAL A 435 14.07 -18.77 -20.51
N LEU A 436 14.27 -18.06 -21.62
CA LEU A 436 13.85 -16.66 -21.75
C LEU A 436 12.51 -16.60 -22.48
N CYS A 437 11.50 -16.13 -21.75
CA CYS A 437 10.18 -15.87 -22.28
C CYS A 437 9.94 -14.36 -22.42
N THR A 438 9.01 -13.99 -23.28
CA THR A 438 8.48 -12.62 -23.35
C THR A 438 7.89 -12.18 -22.00
N GLN A 439 7.77 -10.87 -21.82
CA GLN A 439 6.86 -10.26 -20.84
C GLN A 439 5.83 -9.47 -21.63
N SER A 440 4.60 -9.96 -21.72
CA SER A 440 3.49 -9.29 -22.40
C SER A 440 2.87 -8.18 -21.55
N SER A 441 3.08 -8.20 -20.23
CA SER A 441 2.47 -7.26 -19.29
C SER A 441 3.31 -5.98 -19.19
N GLN A 442 3.17 -5.10 -20.18
CA GLN A 442 3.99 -3.88 -20.33
C GLN A 442 3.51 -2.66 -19.52
N LYS A 443 2.41 -2.79 -18.77
CA LYS A 443 1.95 -1.73 -17.86
C LYS A 443 2.71 -1.78 -16.53
N GLY A 444 3.33 -0.68 -16.13
CA GLY A 444 4.21 -0.61 -14.97
C GLY A 444 3.64 0.12 -13.76
N GLN A 445 2.63 0.99 -13.95
CA GLN A 445 2.16 1.90 -12.90
C GLN A 445 0.95 1.31 -12.16
N PRO A 446 0.77 1.55 -10.84
CA PRO A 446 -0.34 0.96 -10.08
C PRO A 446 -1.73 1.30 -10.64
N GLY A 447 -1.89 2.47 -11.27
CA GLY A 447 -3.15 2.92 -11.86
C GLY A 447 -3.51 2.31 -13.23
N ASP A 448 -2.56 1.68 -13.94
CA ASP A 448 -2.82 1.04 -15.26
C ASP A 448 -2.43 -0.45 -15.34
N ALA A 449 -1.69 -0.95 -14.36
CA ALA A 449 -1.34 -2.36 -14.19
C ALA A 449 -2.44 -3.14 -13.43
N VAL A 450 -3.52 -3.47 -14.14
CA VAL A 450 -4.61 -4.32 -13.62
C VAL A 450 -4.36 -5.82 -13.86
N ALA A 451 -4.98 -6.68 -13.05
CA ALA A 451 -4.93 -8.13 -13.24
C ALA A 451 -5.83 -8.59 -14.40
N THR A 452 -5.32 -9.51 -15.21
CA THR A 452 -5.98 -10.10 -16.38
C THR A 452 -5.72 -11.61 -16.43
N THR A 453 -6.52 -12.34 -17.21
CA THR A 453 -6.39 -13.78 -17.39
C THR A 453 -5.01 -14.22 -17.91
N SER A 454 -4.27 -13.34 -18.62
CA SER A 454 -2.92 -13.62 -19.14
C SER A 454 -1.79 -13.25 -18.16
N ASN A 455 -1.98 -12.22 -17.32
CA ASN A 455 -0.94 -11.76 -16.39
C ASN A 455 -1.05 -12.34 -14.97
N GLN A 456 -2.18 -12.96 -14.61
CA GLN A 456 -2.37 -13.64 -13.33
C GLN A 456 -1.30 -14.71 -13.06
N VAL A 457 -0.91 -14.82 -11.79
CA VAL A 457 0.02 -15.84 -11.28
C VAL A 457 -0.57 -16.49 -10.04
N THR A 458 -0.32 -17.79 -9.87
CA THR A 458 -0.83 -18.55 -8.73
C THR A 458 0.32 -19.20 -7.98
N ILE A 459 0.38 -18.98 -6.67
CA ILE A 459 1.32 -19.66 -5.76
C ILE A 459 0.57 -20.34 -4.61
N THR A 460 1.28 -21.19 -3.87
CA THR A 460 0.75 -21.78 -2.63
C THR A 460 1.68 -21.49 -1.46
N SER A 461 1.12 -21.16 -0.30
CA SER A 461 1.87 -21.08 0.95
C SER A 461 1.03 -21.61 2.10
N THR A 462 1.65 -22.37 2.99
CA THR A 462 1.07 -22.87 4.27
C THR A 462 -0.32 -23.50 4.20
N GLY A 463 -0.66 -24.10 3.05
CA GLY A 463 -1.94 -24.76 2.80
C GLY A 463 -3.00 -23.88 2.13
N ASN A 464 -2.70 -22.63 1.81
CA ASN A 464 -3.53 -21.72 1.03
C ASN A 464 -2.96 -21.50 -0.38
N THR A 465 -3.85 -21.14 -1.30
CA THR A 465 -3.55 -20.74 -2.68
C THR A 465 -3.75 -19.24 -2.81
N TYR A 466 -2.79 -18.53 -3.42
CA TYR A 466 -2.82 -17.08 -3.61
C TYR A 466 -2.79 -16.79 -5.11
N ILE A 467 -3.79 -16.03 -5.59
CA ILE A 467 -3.86 -15.54 -6.97
C ILE A 467 -3.41 -14.08 -6.95
N GLY A 468 -2.22 -13.83 -7.48
CA GLY A 468 -1.72 -12.48 -7.74
C GLY A 468 -1.66 -12.22 -9.24
N TYR A 469 -0.88 -11.23 -9.64
CA TYR A 469 -0.62 -10.92 -11.05
C TYR A 469 0.80 -10.37 -11.25
N ARG A 470 1.26 -10.32 -12.51
CA ARG A 470 2.50 -9.64 -12.89
C ARG A 470 2.21 -8.36 -13.65
N ASN A 471 3.08 -7.38 -13.48
CA ASN A 471 3.13 -6.18 -14.31
C ASN A 471 4.54 -6.01 -14.92
N GLN A 472 4.83 -4.86 -15.55
CA GLN A 472 6.13 -4.63 -16.21
C GLN A 472 7.30 -4.76 -15.21
N LYS A 473 7.07 -4.35 -13.96
CA LYS A 473 8.09 -4.19 -12.92
C LYS A 473 8.16 -5.38 -11.97
N SER A 474 7.05 -5.98 -11.57
CA SER A 474 6.99 -6.92 -10.44
C SER A 474 5.85 -7.94 -10.53
N PHE A 475 5.96 -9.03 -9.75
CA PHE A 475 4.80 -9.82 -9.33
C PHE A 475 4.18 -9.15 -8.09
N ARG A 476 2.85 -9.09 -8.05
CA ARG A 476 2.06 -8.34 -7.08
C ARG A 476 0.97 -9.22 -6.48
N PHE A 477 0.93 -9.26 -5.15
CA PHE A 477 -0.12 -9.91 -4.37
C PHE A 477 -0.62 -8.91 -3.34
N LEU A 478 -1.77 -8.31 -3.61
CA LEU A 478 -2.33 -7.18 -2.87
C LEU A 478 -3.52 -7.66 -2.03
N GLY A 479 -3.74 -7.09 -0.86
CA GLY A 479 -4.91 -7.43 -0.03
C GLY A 479 -4.88 -8.84 0.57
N ILE A 480 -3.72 -9.35 0.96
CA ILE A 480 -3.60 -10.67 1.62
C ILE A 480 -3.95 -10.54 3.11
N PRO A 481 -4.93 -11.29 3.66
CA PRO A 481 -5.19 -11.27 5.09
C PRO A 481 -4.04 -11.93 5.86
N TYR A 482 -3.48 -11.22 6.83
CA TYR A 482 -2.40 -11.74 7.68
C TYR A 482 -2.87 -12.15 9.08
N ALA A 483 -3.99 -11.60 9.52
CA ALA A 483 -4.67 -11.91 10.78
C ALA A 483 -6.12 -12.30 10.51
N ASP A 484 -6.74 -13.02 11.45
CA ASP A 484 -8.20 -13.10 11.50
C ASP A 484 -8.74 -11.76 12.02
N ASN A 485 -9.91 -11.32 11.51
CA ASN A 485 -10.55 -10.08 11.96
C ASN A 485 -10.90 -10.19 13.46
N PRO A 486 -10.29 -9.37 14.33
CA PRO A 486 -10.56 -9.40 15.76
C PRO A 486 -11.86 -8.67 16.08
N GLU A 487 -12.47 -9.01 17.23
CA GLU A 487 -13.44 -8.13 17.85
C GLU A 487 -12.76 -6.82 18.32
N ARG A 488 -13.56 -5.78 18.52
CA ARG A 488 -13.02 -4.49 19.00
C ARG A 488 -12.36 -4.62 20.35
N PHE A 489 -11.20 -3.97 20.46
CA PHE A 489 -10.36 -3.95 21.64
C PHE A 489 -9.91 -5.36 22.07
N VAL A 490 -9.69 -6.23 21.08
CA VAL A 490 -9.02 -7.52 21.22
C VAL A 490 -7.78 -7.51 20.32
N HIS A 491 -6.64 -8.00 20.82
CA HIS A 491 -5.43 -8.18 20.01
C HIS A 491 -5.72 -9.16 18.86
N SER A 492 -5.16 -8.87 17.69
CA SER A 492 -5.31 -9.77 16.55
C SER A 492 -4.58 -11.10 16.79
N VAL A 493 -4.95 -12.12 16.03
CA VAL A 493 -4.25 -13.41 15.98
C VAL A 493 -3.87 -13.74 14.54
N PRO A 494 -2.76 -14.46 14.30
CA PRO A 494 -2.35 -14.84 12.95
C PRO A 494 -3.45 -15.59 12.20
N TYR A 495 -3.61 -15.29 10.91
CA TYR A 495 -4.67 -15.85 10.05
C TYR A 495 -4.76 -17.38 10.14
N SER A 496 -5.91 -17.89 10.60
CA SER A 496 -6.07 -19.31 10.94
C SER A 496 -6.53 -20.19 9.78
N LYS A 497 -7.19 -19.59 8.78
CA LYS A 497 -7.86 -20.35 7.72
C LYS A 497 -6.84 -21.00 6.78
N THR A 498 -7.08 -22.27 6.46
CA THR A 498 -6.29 -23.06 5.50
C THR A 498 -7.17 -23.58 4.37
N LYS A 499 -6.58 -24.09 3.29
CA LYS A 499 -7.27 -24.60 2.09
C LYS A 499 -8.13 -23.54 1.37
N GLN A 500 -7.82 -22.26 1.59
CA GLN A 500 -8.48 -21.14 0.94
C GLN A 500 -7.80 -20.81 -0.40
N THR A 501 -8.59 -20.33 -1.36
CA THR A 501 -8.09 -19.64 -2.56
C THR A 501 -8.32 -18.16 -2.37
N LEU A 502 -7.25 -17.41 -2.12
CA LEU A 502 -7.28 -15.98 -1.82
C LEU A 502 -6.98 -15.20 -3.11
N ASN A 503 -7.94 -14.37 -3.53
CA ASN A 503 -7.75 -13.45 -4.64
C ASN A 503 -7.01 -12.21 -4.15
N ALA A 504 -5.74 -12.09 -4.52
CA ALA A 504 -4.81 -11.05 -4.08
C ALA A 504 -4.44 -10.12 -5.25
N THR A 505 -5.41 -9.73 -6.07
CA THR A 505 -5.20 -8.91 -7.28
C THR A 505 -5.49 -7.41 -7.10
N ALA A 506 -5.99 -7.00 -5.95
CA ALA A 506 -6.36 -5.61 -5.66
C ALA A 506 -6.04 -5.26 -4.20
N TYR A 507 -5.79 -3.98 -3.94
CA TYR A 507 -5.65 -3.49 -2.57
C TYR A 507 -6.95 -3.73 -1.78
N ALA A 508 -6.83 -4.21 -0.54
CA ALA A 508 -7.96 -4.37 0.36
C ALA A 508 -8.31 -3.05 1.06
N PRO A 509 -9.52 -2.92 1.65
CA PRO A 509 -9.96 -1.71 2.33
C PRO A 509 -9.00 -1.20 3.40
N GLN A 510 -8.90 0.13 3.50
CA GLN A 510 -8.17 0.80 4.58
C GLN A 510 -8.88 0.65 5.93
N CYS A 511 -8.09 0.67 7.02
CA CYS A 511 -8.63 0.70 8.38
C CYS A 511 -9.42 1.99 8.63
N PRO A 512 -10.40 2.00 9.56
CA PRO A 512 -11.32 3.11 9.67
C PRO A 512 -10.62 4.39 10.12
N GLN A 513 -10.79 5.47 9.36
CA GLN A 513 -10.16 6.78 9.56
C GLN A 513 -10.99 7.88 8.89
N TYR A 514 -11.05 9.07 9.48
CA TYR A 514 -11.86 10.21 9.01
C TYR A 514 -13.33 9.87 8.72
N GLY A 515 -13.90 8.89 9.43
CA GLY A 515 -15.25 8.39 9.24
C GLY A 515 -15.50 7.50 8.01
N ALA A 516 -14.45 7.09 7.29
CA ALA A 516 -14.50 6.10 6.21
C ALA A 516 -13.65 4.86 6.54
N GLY A 517 -13.61 3.87 5.64
CA GLY A 517 -12.85 2.61 5.80
C GLY A 517 -13.63 1.48 6.48
N ALA A 518 -12.98 0.32 6.67
CA ALA A 518 -13.62 -0.91 7.17
C ALA A 518 -12.85 -1.53 8.34
N GLU A 519 -13.55 -2.10 9.32
CA GLU A 519 -12.89 -2.80 10.46
C GLU A 519 -12.19 -4.10 10.04
N SER A 520 -12.70 -4.73 8.98
CA SER A 520 -12.01 -5.80 8.26
C SER A 520 -10.91 -5.18 7.39
N CYS A 521 -9.75 -4.86 7.98
CA CYS A 521 -8.65 -4.18 7.30
C CYS A 521 -7.25 -4.80 7.52
N LEU A 522 -7.13 -5.93 8.23
CA LEU A 522 -5.82 -6.53 8.57
C LEU A 522 -5.19 -7.30 7.40
N PHE A 523 -4.78 -6.53 6.39
CA PHE A 523 -4.22 -7.00 5.13
C PHE A 523 -2.81 -6.48 4.89
N LEU A 524 -2.05 -7.22 4.09
CA LEU A 524 -0.75 -6.82 3.58
C LEU A 524 -0.64 -6.99 2.06
N ASN A 525 0.32 -6.28 1.50
CA ASN A 525 0.64 -6.28 0.08
C ASN A 525 2.08 -6.77 -0.09
N VAL A 526 2.33 -7.57 -1.12
CA VAL A 526 3.67 -8.08 -1.47
C VAL A 526 3.98 -7.73 -2.92
N GLN A 527 5.03 -6.93 -3.13
CA GLN A 527 5.64 -6.70 -4.43
C GLN A 527 7.01 -7.39 -4.46
N THR A 528 7.22 -8.27 -5.44
CA THR A 528 8.42 -9.10 -5.54
C THR A 528 8.92 -9.20 -6.98
N PRO A 529 10.24 -9.14 -7.23
CA PRO A 529 10.81 -9.45 -8.52
C PRO A 529 10.77 -10.95 -8.81
N TYR A 530 10.66 -11.83 -7.80
CA TYR A 530 11.03 -13.24 -7.91
C TYR A 530 9.98 -14.19 -7.31
N LEU A 531 9.56 -15.21 -8.07
CA LEU A 531 8.81 -16.34 -7.54
C LEU A 531 9.65 -17.64 -7.60
N PRO A 532 9.93 -18.29 -6.45
CA PRO A 532 10.69 -19.54 -6.44
C PRO A 532 9.83 -20.72 -6.90
N LYS A 533 10.49 -21.86 -7.12
CA LYS A 533 9.79 -23.13 -7.24
C LYS A 533 8.98 -23.39 -5.98
N GLN A 534 7.77 -23.92 -6.13
CA GLN A 534 6.96 -24.40 -5.00
C GLN A 534 7.82 -25.27 -4.06
N GLY A 535 7.92 -24.88 -2.79
CA GLY A 535 8.74 -25.55 -1.76
C GLY A 535 10.25 -25.26 -1.78
N SER A 536 10.77 -24.50 -2.76
CA SER A 536 12.19 -24.11 -2.80
C SER A 536 12.46 -22.89 -1.91
N LYS A 537 13.51 -22.99 -1.09
CA LYS A 537 14.10 -21.87 -0.33
C LYS A 537 15.42 -21.38 -0.94
N LYS A 538 15.76 -21.78 -2.16
CA LYS A 538 17.02 -21.37 -2.82
C LYS A 538 16.89 -20.00 -3.47
N GLY A 539 17.86 -19.12 -3.21
CA GLY A 539 17.96 -17.81 -3.86
C GLY A 539 16.80 -16.88 -3.52
N LEU A 540 16.32 -16.87 -2.28
CA LEU A 540 15.35 -15.88 -1.79
C LEU A 540 16.00 -14.48 -1.71
N ARG A 541 15.19 -13.43 -1.54
CA ARG A 541 15.64 -12.04 -1.45
C ARG A 541 15.42 -11.44 -0.06
N PRO A 542 16.29 -10.51 0.39
CA PRO A 542 15.99 -9.66 1.53
C PRO A 542 14.61 -8.99 1.41
N VAL A 543 13.94 -8.82 2.56
CA VAL A 543 12.57 -8.34 2.67
C VAL A 543 12.57 -6.98 3.37
N PHE A 544 12.02 -5.95 2.73
CA PHE A 544 11.70 -4.69 3.37
C PHE A 544 10.25 -4.73 3.87
N PHE A 545 10.07 -4.67 5.18
CA PHE A 545 8.77 -4.69 5.85
C PHE A 545 8.37 -3.27 6.22
N TRP A 546 7.42 -2.71 5.47
CA TRP A 546 7.01 -1.32 5.50
C TRP A 546 5.78 -1.06 6.38
N ILE A 547 5.93 -0.13 7.32
CA ILE A 547 4.90 0.35 8.24
C ILE A 547 4.61 1.82 7.90
N HIS A 548 3.40 2.11 7.45
CA HIS A 548 3.03 3.47 7.05
C HIS A 548 2.92 4.44 8.25
N GLY A 549 3.19 5.71 7.98
CA GLY A 549 2.98 6.82 8.90
C GLY A 549 1.51 7.23 9.05
N GLY A 550 1.28 8.47 9.50
CA GLY A 550 -0.07 9.02 9.70
C GLY A 550 -0.49 9.19 11.16
N GLY A 551 0.44 9.51 12.05
CA GLY A 551 0.14 9.93 13.43
C GLY A 551 -0.61 8.92 14.30
N PHE A 552 -0.55 7.62 13.95
CA PHE A 552 -1.39 6.53 14.47
C PHE A 552 -2.91 6.71 14.28
N VAL A 553 -3.38 7.68 13.49
CA VAL A 553 -4.81 8.00 13.28
C VAL A 553 -5.27 7.88 11.83
N THR A 554 -4.34 7.96 10.88
CA THR A 554 -4.55 7.91 9.43
C THR A 554 -3.44 7.07 8.75
N GLY A 555 -3.55 6.84 7.45
CA GLY A 555 -2.54 6.20 6.61
C GLY A 555 -3.01 4.90 5.95
N SER A 556 -2.26 4.45 4.95
CA SER A 556 -2.59 3.24 4.18
C SER A 556 -1.38 2.59 3.51
N ALA A 557 -1.34 1.27 3.52
CA ALA A 557 -0.42 0.42 2.75
C ALA A 557 -0.66 0.42 1.24
N ALA A 558 -1.66 1.17 0.75
CA ALA A 558 -1.95 1.38 -0.66
C ALA A 558 -1.52 2.77 -1.17
N ASP A 559 -0.76 3.54 -0.37
CA ASP A 559 -0.23 4.85 -0.75
C ASP A 559 0.72 4.74 -1.96
N ALA A 560 0.40 5.48 -3.03
CA ALA A 560 1.15 5.51 -4.28
C ALA A 560 2.60 5.99 -4.13
N GLY A 561 2.87 6.92 -3.20
CA GLY A 561 4.22 7.37 -2.88
C GLY A 561 5.10 6.25 -2.29
N THR A 562 4.47 5.21 -1.73
CA THR A 562 5.16 4.06 -1.11
C THR A 562 5.01 2.76 -1.88
N ASP A 563 4.48 2.76 -3.12
CA ASP A 563 4.31 1.52 -3.90
C ASP A 563 5.64 0.76 -4.07
N GLY A 564 5.65 -0.48 -3.59
CA GLY A 564 6.86 -1.30 -3.59
C GLY A 564 7.37 -1.74 -4.97
N GLY A 565 6.61 -1.53 -6.05
CA GLY A 565 6.93 -2.05 -7.38
C GLY A 565 8.23 -1.51 -7.97
N ASN A 566 8.52 -0.23 -7.79
CA ASN A 566 9.76 0.38 -8.26
C ASN A 566 10.97 -0.12 -7.47
N LEU A 567 10.95 0.02 -6.15
CA LEU A 567 12.01 -0.46 -5.24
C LEU A 567 12.30 -1.96 -5.36
N ALA A 568 11.27 -2.81 -5.41
CA ALA A 568 11.42 -4.27 -5.51
C ALA A 568 12.09 -4.70 -6.83
N SER A 569 11.70 -4.08 -7.94
CA SER A 569 12.20 -4.40 -9.28
C SER A 569 13.59 -3.84 -9.54
N ARG A 570 13.82 -2.58 -9.19
CA ARG A 570 15.13 -1.94 -9.25
C ARG A 570 16.11 -2.71 -8.37
N GLU A 571 15.84 -2.82 -7.08
CA GLU A 571 16.87 -3.28 -6.14
C GLU A 571 16.89 -4.79 -5.89
N ASP A 572 16.02 -5.56 -6.55
CA ASP A 572 15.93 -7.02 -6.44
C ASP A 572 15.72 -7.51 -4.99
N ILE A 573 14.81 -6.83 -4.29
CA ILE A 573 14.34 -7.15 -2.93
C ILE A 573 12.82 -7.39 -2.93
N VAL A 574 12.27 -8.02 -1.89
CA VAL A 574 10.82 -8.08 -1.69
C VAL A 574 10.39 -6.90 -0.83
N VAL A 575 9.31 -6.22 -1.23
CA VAL A 575 8.65 -5.22 -0.40
C VAL A 575 7.34 -5.81 0.13
N VAL A 576 7.11 -5.64 1.44
CA VAL A 576 5.85 -5.99 2.10
C VAL A 576 5.31 -4.75 2.79
N GLN A 577 4.09 -4.33 2.44
CA GLN A 577 3.42 -3.17 3.04
C GLN A 577 2.24 -3.68 3.89
N ILE A 578 2.04 -3.13 5.09
CA ILE A 578 1.00 -3.63 6.02
C ILE A 578 -0.01 -2.56 6.43
N GLN A 579 -1.29 -2.92 6.45
CA GLN A 579 -2.31 -2.17 7.20
C GLN A 579 -2.25 -2.57 8.68
N TYR A 580 -2.56 -1.66 9.59
CA TYR A 580 -2.73 -1.93 11.02
C TYR A 580 -3.85 -1.04 11.59
N ARG A 581 -4.50 -1.43 12.70
CA ARG A 581 -5.58 -0.61 13.28
C ARG A 581 -5.05 0.74 13.76
N LEU A 582 -5.83 1.78 13.47
CA LEU A 582 -5.54 3.18 13.77
C LEU A 582 -6.51 3.73 14.82
N ASN A 583 -6.21 4.93 15.32
CA ASN A 583 -6.99 5.73 16.26
C ASN A 583 -7.48 4.93 17.49
N THR A 584 -8.61 5.34 18.06
CA THR A 584 -9.29 4.66 19.17
C THR A 584 -9.42 3.14 18.94
N LEU A 585 -9.68 2.70 17.70
CA LEU A 585 -9.82 1.26 17.38
C LEU A 585 -8.48 0.48 17.49
N GLY A 586 -7.34 1.15 17.31
CA GLY A 586 -5.99 0.57 17.41
C GLY A 586 -5.27 0.82 18.74
N PHE A 587 -5.61 1.88 19.48
CA PHE A 587 -4.77 2.41 20.57
C PHE A 587 -5.53 2.77 21.87
N LEU A 588 -6.85 2.50 21.98
CA LEU A 588 -7.57 2.75 23.24
C LEU A 588 -7.07 1.83 24.36
N ALA A 589 -6.62 2.45 25.46
CA ALA A 589 -6.20 1.79 26.69
C ALA A 589 -7.03 2.32 27.87
N ILE A 590 -7.45 1.43 28.78
CA ILE A 590 -8.31 1.75 29.92
C ILE A 590 -7.80 0.98 31.17
N PRO A 591 -7.41 1.68 32.25
CA PRO A 591 -6.77 1.05 33.41
C PRO A 591 -7.74 0.12 34.16
N GLY A 592 -7.22 -1.03 34.60
CA GLY A 592 -7.98 -2.03 35.36
C GLY A 592 -8.99 -2.84 34.54
N THR A 593 -8.83 -2.89 33.21
CA THR A 593 -9.70 -3.64 32.30
C THR A 593 -8.88 -4.42 31.27
N ASP A 594 -9.53 -5.34 30.55
CA ASP A 594 -8.92 -6.06 29.42
C ASP A 594 -8.69 -5.19 28.18
N VAL A 595 -9.11 -3.91 28.19
CA VAL A 595 -8.84 -2.94 27.12
C VAL A 595 -7.46 -2.31 27.36
N THR A 596 -6.39 -3.05 27.08
CA THR A 596 -5.02 -2.66 27.48
C THR A 596 -4.28 -1.75 26.49
N GLY A 597 -4.77 -1.61 25.26
CA GLY A 597 -4.14 -0.80 24.20
C GLY A 597 -3.20 -1.61 23.29
N ASN A 598 -2.35 -0.90 22.54
CA ASN A 598 -1.35 -1.48 21.61
C ASN A 598 -1.88 -2.47 20.57
N TYR A 599 -3.17 -2.46 20.22
CA TYR A 599 -3.74 -3.35 19.21
C TYR A 599 -3.10 -3.14 17.83
N GLY A 600 -2.81 -1.90 17.44
CA GLY A 600 -2.07 -1.58 16.22
C GLY A 600 -0.65 -2.15 16.21
N ILE A 601 0.05 -2.17 17.35
CA ILE A 601 1.39 -2.79 17.47
C ILE A 601 1.30 -4.31 17.38
N ALA A 602 0.29 -4.92 18.00
CA ALA A 602 0.01 -6.35 17.88
C ALA A 602 -0.30 -6.76 16.43
N ASP A 603 -1.07 -5.94 15.70
CA ASP A 603 -1.36 -6.13 14.28
C ASP A 603 -0.08 -6.17 13.44
N GLN A 604 0.83 -5.21 13.63
CA GLN A 604 2.13 -5.18 12.96
C GLN A 604 2.98 -6.42 13.26
N ILE A 605 3.01 -6.88 14.52
CA ILE A 605 3.74 -8.10 14.93
C ILE A 605 3.13 -9.35 14.29
N ASN A 606 1.80 -9.44 14.19
CA ASN A 606 1.12 -10.55 13.53
C ASN A 606 1.36 -10.56 12.02
N ALA A 607 1.42 -9.39 11.38
CA ALA A 607 1.84 -9.27 9.98
C ALA A 607 3.30 -9.75 9.80
N LEU A 608 4.21 -9.37 10.70
CA LEU A 608 5.60 -9.85 10.68
C LEU A 608 5.69 -11.38 10.89
N GLN A 609 4.87 -11.96 11.77
CA GLN A 609 4.75 -13.41 11.92
C GLN A 609 4.23 -14.09 10.64
N TRP A 610 3.26 -13.49 9.96
CA TRP A 610 2.79 -13.97 8.67
C TRP A 610 3.91 -13.96 7.63
N VAL A 611 4.73 -12.90 7.59
CA VAL A 611 5.87 -12.77 6.67
C VAL A 611 6.88 -13.89 6.93
N ILE A 612 7.34 -14.06 8.17
CA ILE A 612 8.26 -15.15 8.55
C ILE A 612 7.72 -16.53 8.10
N LYS A 613 6.42 -16.76 8.28
CA LYS A 613 5.75 -18.03 7.97
C LYS A 613 5.56 -18.27 6.47
N ASN A 614 5.37 -17.22 5.66
CA ASN A 614 4.88 -17.34 4.28
C ASN A 614 5.80 -16.78 3.18
N ILE A 615 6.64 -15.78 3.46
CA ILE A 615 7.29 -14.94 2.43
C ILE A 615 8.25 -15.71 1.51
N ALA A 616 8.76 -16.86 1.97
CA ALA A 616 9.53 -17.79 1.15
C ALA A 616 8.80 -18.21 -0.15
N SER A 617 7.48 -18.42 -0.13
CA SER A 617 6.72 -18.72 -1.35
C SER A 617 6.57 -17.53 -2.30
N PHE A 618 6.77 -16.31 -1.79
CA PHE A 618 6.75 -15.05 -2.54
C PHE A 618 8.17 -14.58 -2.92
N GLY A 619 9.18 -15.44 -2.70
CA GLY A 619 10.58 -15.16 -3.04
C GLY A 619 11.38 -14.34 -2.03
N GLY A 620 10.78 -13.94 -0.90
CA GLY A 620 11.48 -13.27 0.19
C GLY A 620 12.13 -14.25 1.17
N ASP A 621 13.24 -13.86 1.79
CA ASP A 621 13.94 -14.65 2.80
C ASP A 621 13.41 -14.32 4.19
N PRO A 622 12.74 -15.25 4.90
CA PRO A 622 12.18 -15.00 6.21
C PRO A 622 13.25 -14.74 7.29
N ASN A 623 14.53 -14.97 7.00
CA ASN A 623 15.64 -14.66 7.92
C ASN A 623 16.28 -13.29 7.64
N GLN A 624 15.94 -12.63 6.52
CA GLN A 624 16.51 -11.34 6.13
C GLN A 624 15.42 -10.28 5.99
N ILE A 625 14.69 -10.04 7.07
CA ILE A 625 13.63 -9.02 7.14
C ILE A 625 14.18 -7.77 7.81
N THR A 626 14.13 -6.63 7.14
CA THR A 626 14.40 -5.31 7.72
C THR A 626 13.07 -4.58 7.88
N ILE A 627 12.74 -4.15 9.11
CA ILE A 627 11.56 -3.32 9.36
C ILE A 627 11.87 -1.86 9.02
N GLY A 628 10.90 -1.14 8.48
CA GLY A 628 11.03 0.29 8.22
C GLY A 628 9.69 1.01 8.25
N GLY A 629 9.71 2.28 8.61
CA GLY A 629 8.52 3.12 8.63
C GLY A 629 8.86 4.60 8.72
N ASP A 630 7.89 5.43 8.37
CA ASP A 630 7.96 6.89 8.39
C ASP A 630 7.01 7.48 9.43
N SER A 631 7.36 8.58 10.09
CA SER A 631 6.48 9.26 11.04
C SER A 631 6.04 8.33 12.20
N ALA A 632 4.74 8.15 12.43
CA ALA A 632 4.20 7.13 13.35
C ALA A 632 4.63 5.69 13.00
N GLY A 633 4.95 5.39 11.75
CA GLY A 633 5.59 4.13 11.32
C GLY A 633 7.03 4.03 11.82
N ALA A 634 7.77 5.14 11.92
CA ALA A 634 9.08 5.17 12.56
C ALA A 634 8.97 5.02 14.09
N GLY A 635 7.97 5.65 14.71
CA GLY A 635 7.61 5.39 16.12
C GLY A 635 7.21 3.93 16.37
N SER A 636 6.57 3.28 15.39
CA SER A 636 6.31 1.83 15.41
C SER A 636 7.61 1.02 15.35
N VAL A 637 8.54 1.36 14.45
CA VAL A 637 9.88 0.73 14.41
C VAL A 637 10.62 0.88 15.74
N ARG A 638 10.56 2.07 16.37
CA ARG A 638 11.14 2.32 17.70
C ARG A 638 10.50 1.44 18.77
N ALA A 639 9.17 1.28 18.77
CA ALA A 639 8.47 0.40 19.70
C ALA A 639 8.83 -1.08 19.47
N LEU A 640 8.88 -1.53 18.20
CA LEU A 640 9.26 -2.90 17.83
C LEU A 640 10.72 -3.24 18.18
N LEU A 641 11.64 -2.26 18.14
CA LEU A 641 13.02 -2.42 18.60
C LEU A 641 13.10 -2.77 20.09
N GLY A 642 12.18 -2.27 20.92
CA GLY A 642 12.11 -2.56 22.37
C GLY A 642 11.05 -3.59 22.78
N SER A 643 10.35 -4.19 21.81
CA SER A 643 9.18 -5.05 22.08
C SER A 643 9.59 -6.51 22.26
N PRO A 644 9.36 -7.13 23.44
CA PRO A 644 9.67 -8.54 23.67
C PRO A 644 9.07 -9.52 22.62
N PRO A 645 7.79 -9.40 22.20
CA PRO A 645 7.24 -10.27 21.16
C PRO A 645 7.72 -9.96 19.74
N ALA A 646 8.45 -8.86 19.50
CA ALA A 646 9.05 -8.55 18.20
C ALA A 646 10.55 -8.94 18.10
N ASN A 647 11.24 -9.07 19.23
CA ASN A 647 12.66 -9.39 19.28
C ASN A 647 12.97 -10.71 18.55
N GLY A 648 14.06 -10.74 17.77
CA GLY A 648 14.46 -11.88 16.95
C GLY A 648 13.62 -12.14 15.70
N LYS A 649 12.68 -11.24 15.31
CA LYS A 649 11.85 -11.38 14.10
C LYS A 649 12.33 -10.60 12.88
N PHE A 650 13.37 -9.78 13.04
CA PHE A 650 13.95 -8.94 11.99
C PHE A 650 15.48 -8.83 12.18
N GLN A 651 16.20 -8.52 11.10
CA GLN A 651 17.65 -8.40 11.05
C GLN A 651 18.15 -6.94 11.03
N GLY A 652 17.26 -5.96 10.91
CA GLY A 652 17.61 -4.54 10.78
C GLY A 652 16.38 -3.63 10.91
N ALA A 653 16.62 -2.36 11.20
CA ALA A 653 15.57 -1.36 11.41
C ALA A 653 15.88 -0.02 10.70
N ILE A 654 14.88 0.60 10.10
CA ILE A 654 14.94 1.95 9.49
C ILE A 654 13.82 2.82 10.06
N ALA A 655 14.17 3.90 10.77
CA ALA A 655 13.19 4.83 11.34
C ALA A 655 13.34 6.20 10.66
N MET A 656 12.30 6.63 9.95
CA MET A 656 12.34 7.82 9.08
C MET A 656 11.45 8.92 9.66
N SER A 657 12.04 10.05 9.98
CA SER A 657 11.43 11.14 10.76
C SER A 657 10.73 10.62 12.02
N ASN A 658 11.49 9.91 12.87
CA ASN A 658 10.97 9.44 14.16
C ASN A 658 10.71 10.64 15.08
N LEU A 659 9.57 10.58 15.78
CA LEU A 659 9.12 11.65 16.65
C LEU A 659 9.57 11.38 18.10
N GLY A 660 9.96 12.43 18.81
CA GLY A 660 10.28 12.38 20.24
C GLY A 660 10.36 13.75 20.89
N GLY A 661 10.93 13.80 22.10
CA GLY A 661 11.35 15.06 22.73
C GLY A 661 10.20 16.01 23.04
N GLY A 662 10.39 17.29 22.74
CA GLY A 662 9.41 18.37 22.96
C GLY A 662 9.20 18.83 24.41
N VAL A 663 9.77 18.15 25.41
CA VAL A 663 9.68 18.51 26.83
C VAL A 663 10.79 19.51 27.16
N THR A 664 10.67 20.72 26.60
CA THR A 664 11.67 21.78 26.67
C THR A 664 11.01 23.15 26.51
N LEU A 665 11.74 24.24 26.71
CA LEU A 665 11.22 25.62 26.60
C LEU A 665 9.95 25.87 27.44
N GLY A 666 9.84 25.21 28.60
CA GLY A 666 8.69 25.31 29.51
C GLY A 666 7.47 24.48 29.13
N LEU A 667 7.58 23.59 28.15
CA LEU A 667 6.52 22.64 27.77
C LEU A 667 6.70 21.31 28.49
N ASP A 668 5.63 20.79 29.08
CA ASP A 668 5.61 19.47 29.72
C ASP A 668 5.45 18.31 28.70
N SER A 669 4.94 18.61 27.50
CA SER A 669 4.74 17.66 26.40
C SER A 669 4.39 18.38 25.10
N THR A 670 4.71 17.78 23.95
CA THR A 670 4.23 18.19 22.62
C THR A 670 3.55 17.02 21.90
N TYR A 671 3.15 17.23 20.65
CA TYR A 671 2.66 16.15 19.79
C TYR A 671 3.67 14.98 19.69
N SER A 672 4.97 15.30 19.58
CA SER A 672 6.07 14.38 19.29
C SER A 672 6.51 13.54 20.50
N THR A 673 6.36 14.05 21.73
CA THR A 673 6.81 13.39 22.97
C THR A 673 6.38 11.93 23.07
N THR A 674 5.08 11.68 22.83
CA THR A 674 4.43 10.37 23.01
C THR A 674 4.87 9.24 22.07
N TYR A 675 5.72 9.53 21.08
CA TYR A 675 6.22 8.53 20.13
C TYR A 675 7.55 7.87 20.57
N SER A 676 8.32 8.57 21.42
CA SER A 676 9.58 8.06 21.99
C SER A 676 9.55 7.92 23.52
N SER A 677 8.58 8.56 24.19
CA SER A 677 8.27 8.41 25.61
C SER A 677 6.85 7.82 25.75
N TYR A 678 6.77 6.52 26.01
CA TYR A 678 5.53 5.75 26.06
C TYR A 678 4.77 6.00 27.37
N LEU A 679 3.49 6.36 27.25
CA LEU A 679 2.61 6.63 28.39
C LEU A 679 2.24 5.33 29.11
N THR A 680 1.98 5.38 30.41
CA THR A 680 1.22 4.31 31.07
C THR A 680 -0.22 4.25 30.53
N VAL A 681 -0.88 3.10 30.71
CA VAL A 681 -2.31 2.93 30.40
C VAL A 681 -3.17 4.02 31.08
N SER A 682 -2.85 4.37 32.33
CA SER A 682 -3.55 5.42 33.09
C SER A 682 -3.37 6.82 32.50
N GLU A 683 -2.16 7.19 32.10
CA GLU A 683 -1.88 8.50 31.50
C GLU A 683 -2.56 8.64 30.13
N SER A 684 -2.49 7.62 29.28
CA SER A 684 -3.21 7.57 28.00
C SER A 684 -4.73 7.71 28.18
N TYR A 685 -5.30 7.02 29.17
CA TYR A 685 -6.71 7.14 29.50
C TYR A 685 -7.09 8.54 30.02
N ASN A 686 -6.23 9.17 30.82
CA ASN A 686 -6.46 10.53 31.31
C ASN A 686 -6.41 11.59 30.21
N LEU A 687 -5.58 11.40 29.17
CA LEU A 687 -5.50 12.33 28.03
C LEU A 687 -6.72 12.24 27.10
N ALA A 688 -7.18 11.03 26.78
CA ALA A 688 -8.19 10.84 25.73
C ALA A 688 -9.41 9.98 26.12
N GLY A 689 -9.28 9.03 27.05
CA GLY A 689 -10.27 7.98 27.31
C GLY A 689 -11.67 8.49 27.67
N GLN A 690 -11.77 9.40 28.64
CA GLN A 690 -13.07 9.98 29.03
C GLN A 690 -13.70 10.82 27.90
N ASN A 691 -12.88 11.60 27.19
CA ASN A 691 -13.33 12.44 26.08
C ASN A 691 -13.85 11.62 24.89
N ILE A 692 -13.25 10.46 24.63
CA ILE A 692 -13.73 9.49 23.62
C ILE A 692 -15.13 8.98 23.98
N PHE A 693 -15.37 8.57 25.24
CA PHE A 693 -16.70 8.10 25.65
C PHE A 693 -17.76 9.21 25.53
N LEU A 694 -17.44 10.42 25.99
CA LEU A 694 -18.33 11.58 25.88
C LEU A 694 -18.64 11.93 24.42
N ALA A 695 -17.63 11.98 23.55
CA ALA A 695 -17.79 12.28 22.13
C ALA A 695 -18.54 11.18 21.36
N ALA A 696 -18.42 9.92 21.79
CA ALA A 696 -19.17 8.78 21.25
C ALA A 696 -20.62 8.68 21.79
N GLY A 697 -21.01 9.51 22.76
CA GLY A 697 -22.32 9.44 23.43
C GLY A 697 -22.45 8.30 24.45
N CYS A 698 -21.36 7.64 24.81
CA CYS A 698 -21.32 6.53 25.76
C CYS A 698 -21.24 7.03 27.21
N ASN A 699 -22.32 7.67 27.65
CA ASN A 699 -22.41 8.42 28.90
C ASN A 699 -22.98 7.57 30.08
N GLN A 700 -22.82 6.25 30.03
CA GLN A 700 -23.26 5.35 31.10
C GLN A 700 -22.44 5.57 32.38
N THR A 701 -22.99 5.24 33.55
CA THR A 701 -22.33 5.48 34.85
C THR A 701 -21.27 4.43 35.19
N ALA A 702 -21.42 3.18 34.72
CA ALA A 702 -20.44 2.14 34.91
C ALA A 702 -19.47 2.05 33.71
N LEU A 703 -18.16 2.01 33.98
CA LEU A 703 -17.12 1.92 32.94
C LEU A 703 -17.31 0.70 32.02
N SER A 704 -17.75 -0.43 32.56
CA SER A 704 -18.08 -1.63 31.78
C SER A 704 -19.22 -1.41 30.79
N GLU A 705 -20.22 -0.60 31.14
CA GLU A 705 -21.32 -0.20 30.26
C GLU A 705 -20.88 0.82 29.21
N GLN A 706 -19.97 1.75 29.56
CA GLN A 706 -19.35 2.69 28.61
C GLN A 706 -18.54 1.93 27.54
N ILE A 707 -17.73 0.94 27.95
CA ILE A 707 -16.98 0.06 27.05
C ILE A 707 -17.94 -0.75 26.15
N ALA A 708 -19.00 -1.33 26.73
CA ALA A 708 -20.00 -2.07 25.98
C ALA A 708 -20.74 -1.17 24.96
N CYS A 709 -21.03 0.08 25.31
CA CYS A 709 -21.55 1.07 24.38
C CYS A 709 -20.56 1.34 23.24
N LEU A 710 -19.30 1.66 23.55
CA LEU A 710 -18.29 2.03 22.54
C LEU A 710 -17.97 0.88 21.57
N LYS A 711 -18.05 -0.38 22.03
CA LYS A 711 -17.96 -1.56 21.15
C LYS A 711 -19.08 -1.62 20.10
N ASN A 712 -20.24 -1.00 20.33
CA ASN A 712 -21.39 -1.00 19.44
C ASN A 712 -21.56 0.28 18.58
N VAL A 713 -20.84 1.37 18.88
CA VAL A 713 -20.86 2.60 18.07
C VAL A 713 -20.34 2.31 16.64
N PRO A 714 -20.95 2.79 15.54
CA PRO A 714 -20.40 2.59 14.19
C PRO A 714 -18.93 3.01 14.08
N ALA A 715 -18.09 2.22 13.40
CA ALA A 715 -16.65 2.51 13.30
C ALA A 715 -16.36 3.85 12.62
N SER A 716 -17.19 4.26 11.66
CA SER A 716 -17.17 5.58 11.03
C SER A 716 -17.46 6.73 12.00
N ILE A 717 -18.20 6.51 13.08
CA ILE A 717 -18.35 7.51 14.13
C ILE A 717 -17.11 7.51 15.01
N VAL A 718 -16.64 6.33 15.47
CA VAL A 718 -15.44 6.22 16.33
C VAL A 718 -14.17 6.81 15.67
N SER A 719 -13.97 6.56 14.37
CA SER A 719 -12.84 7.08 13.58
C SER A 719 -13.05 8.50 13.05
N GLY A 720 -14.20 9.12 13.33
CA GLY A 720 -14.53 10.50 13.01
C GLY A 720 -14.60 11.43 14.24
N LEU A 721 -14.36 10.91 15.46
CA LEU A 721 -14.39 11.72 16.68
C LEU A 721 -13.22 12.74 16.71
N SER A 722 -13.48 13.94 17.23
CA SER A 722 -12.42 14.94 17.45
C SER A 722 -11.42 14.55 18.53
N SER A 723 -11.80 13.64 19.44
CA SER A 723 -10.93 13.03 20.45
C SER A 723 -10.69 11.56 20.09
N MET A 724 -9.43 11.16 19.96
CA MET A 724 -9.03 9.79 19.61
C MET A 724 -7.84 9.35 20.47
N ALA A 725 -7.74 8.04 20.76
CA ALA A 725 -6.51 7.48 21.30
C ALA A 725 -5.51 7.26 20.15
N ARG A 726 -4.24 7.62 20.37
CA ARG A 726 -3.17 7.50 19.36
C ARG A 726 -1.81 7.12 19.95
N TYR A 727 -1.82 6.57 21.16
CA TYR A 727 -0.62 6.44 22.00
C TYR A 727 -0.21 4.98 22.09
N VAL A 728 1.07 4.72 21.84
CA VAL A 728 1.72 3.48 22.29
C VAL A 728 1.86 3.57 23.81
N VAL A 729 1.39 2.55 24.52
CA VAL A 729 1.34 2.53 25.98
C VAL A 729 2.21 1.45 26.60
N GLN A 730 2.64 1.65 27.84
CA GLN A 730 3.27 0.62 28.67
C GLN A 730 2.19 -0.38 29.12
N ASP A 731 1.92 -1.38 28.29
CA ASP A 731 0.91 -2.43 28.54
C ASP A 731 1.50 -3.68 29.23
N GLY A 732 2.83 -3.80 29.27
CA GLY A 732 3.53 -4.92 29.91
C GLY A 732 3.60 -6.20 29.06
N THR A 733 2.99 -6.22 27.87
CA THR A 733 3.10 -7.33 26.90
C THR A 733 3.83 -6.90 25.63
N TYR A 734 3.42 -5.79 25.01
CA TYR A 734 4.00 -5.30 23.76
C TYR A 734 5.07 -4.23 23.99
N VAL A 735 4.85 -3.32 24.93
CA VAL A 735 5.81 -2.30 25.37
C VAL A 735 5.88 -2.29 26.90
N ASN A 736 7.09 -2.48 27.42
CA ASN A 736 7.33 -2.79 28.83
C ASN A 736 8.22 -1.74 29.53
N THR A 737 8.65 -0.72 28.79
CA THR A 737 9.53 0.36 29.26
C THR A 737 8.94 1.71 28.83
N GLN A 738 9.24 2.76 29.58
CA GLN A 738 8.85 4.14 29.21
C GLN A 738 9.55 4.62 27.94
N GLN A 739 10.76 4.13 27.65
CA GLN A 739 11.59 4.55 26.53
C GLN A 739 12.35 3.32 25.98
N LEU A 740 12.85 3.40 24.74
CA LEU A 740 13.75 2.39 24.18
C LEU A 740 15.10 2.42 24.91
N ASP A 741 15.58 1.28 25.40
CA ASP A 741 16.89 1.18 26.07
C ASP A 741 18.02 1.19 25.03
N VAL A 742 18.65 2.35 24.87
CA VAL A 742 19.81 2.55 23.98
C VAL A 742 21.13 2.70 24.74
N VAL A 743 21.13 2.52 26.07
CA VAL A 743 22.32 2.67 26.91
C VAL A 743 22.82 1.35 27.51
N ASN A 744 22.00 0.31 27.57
CA ASN A 744 22.40 -1.02 28.02
C ASN A 744 22.27 -2.08 26.91
N ARG A 745 23.27 -2.94 26.80
CA ARG A 745 23.18 -4.18 26.02
C ARG A 745 22.65 -5.34 26.88
N ASN A 746 21.41 -5.21 27.35
CA ASN A 746 20.76 -6.16 28.28
C ASN A 746 19.72 -7.11 27.63
N GLY A 747 19.49 -6.99 26.32
CA GLY A 747 18.54 -7.81 25.57
C GLY A 747 17.08 -7.33 25.56
N SER A 748 16.78 -6.21 26.23
CA SER A 748 15.46 -5.53 26.10
C SER A 748 15.28 -4.90 24.71
N THR A 749 16.37 -4.37 24.15
CA THR A 749 16.44 -3.85 22.78
C THR A 749 16.99 -4.89 21.81
N ALA A 750 16.39 -5.01 20.63
CA ALA A 750 16.81 -5.89 19.55
C ALA A 750 18.18 -5.48 19.00
N HIS A 751 19.16 -6.38 19.11
CA HIS A 751 20.55 -6.13 18.72
C HIS A 751 20.76 -6.32 17.21
N VAL A 752 20.25 -5.36 16.43
CA VAL A 752 20.34 -5.31 14.96
C VAL A 752 20.99 -4.00 14.49
N PRO A 753 21.46 -3.90 13.23
CA PRO A 753 21.77 -2.60 12.63
C PRO A 753 20.53 -1.71 12.56
N ALA A 754 20.70 -0.43 12.88
CA ALA A 754 19.65 0.57 12.83
C ALA A 754 20.11 1.80 12.04
N MET A 755 19.19 2.37 11.26
CA MET A 755 19.36 3.61 10.54
C MET A 755 18.21 4.55 10.86
N PHE A 756 18.49 5.67 11.51
CA PHE A 756 17.51 6.73 11.79
C PHE A 756 17.80 7.94 10.90
N GLY A 757 16.86 8.86 10.75
CA GLY A 757 17.10 10.11 10.04
C GLY A 757 15.84 10.94 9.87
N VAL A 758 16.02 12.20 9.47
CA VAL A 758 14.97 13.23 9.44
C VAL A 758 14.85 13.90 8.07
N ALA A 759 13.77 14.64 7.85
CA ALA A 759 13.71 15.68 6.83
C ALA A 759 14.26 16.99 7.41
N HIS A 760 14.92 17.81 6.59
CA HIS A 760 15.57 19.05 7.04
C HIS A 760 14.63 19.99 7.83
N ASP A 761 13.36 20.06 7.43
CA ASP A 761 12.35 20.94 8.02
C ASP A 761 11.14 20.16 8.61
N ASP A 762 11.34 18.97 9.17
CA ASP A 762 10.28 18.15 9.80
C ASP A 762 9.36 18.96 10.75
N GLY A 763 9.94 19.89 11.52
CA GLY A 763 9.24 20.78 12.44
C GLY A 763 8.29 21.80 11.81
N SER A 764 8.49 22.14 10.53
CA SER A 764 7.58 23.02 9.76
C SER A 764 6.22 22.36 9.49
N SER A 765 6.19 21.03 9.51
CA SER A 765 4.98 20.22 9.39
C SER A 765 4.38 19.85 10.74
N ILE A 766 5.23 19.61 11.75
CA ILE A 766 4.82 19.08 13.06
C ILE A 766 5.60 19.78 14.18
N GLY A 767 4.93 20.64 14.93
CA GLY A 767 5.47 21.30 16.13
C GLY A 767 5.49 22.82 16.01
N ALA A 768 5.72 23.38 14.81
CA ALA A 768 5.52 24.79 14.54
C ALA A 768 4.19 25.04 13.79
N THR A 769 3.44 26.05 14.22
CA THR A 769 2.22 26.53 13.53
C THR A 769 2.47 27.91 12.94
N TYR A 770 2.12 28.15 11.69
CA TYR A 770 2.29 29.47 11.07
C TYR A 770 1.27 30.46 11.67
N PRO A 771 1.69 31.63 12.19
CA PRO A 771 0.77 32.58 12.81
C PRO A 771 -0.30 33.06 11.81
N ALA A 772 -1.58 32.82 12.13
CA ALA A 772 -2.72 33.17 11.28
C ALA A 772 -2.94 34.70 11.11
N THR A 773 -2.27 35.50 11.93
CA THR A 773 -2.25 36.98 11.85
C THR A 773 -0.80 37.47 11.84
N PRO A 774 -0.47 38.53 11.08
CA PRO A 774 0.86 39.11 11.10
C PRO A 774 1.29 39.54 12.50
N VAL A 775 2.49 39.14 12.92
CA VAL A 775 3.09 39.51 14.21
C VAL A 775 3.91 40.79 14.11
N ALA A 776 4.09 41.50 15.23
CA ALA A 776 4.82 42.76 15.29
C ALA A 776 6.29 42.61 15.74
N SER A 777 6.71 41.43 16.21
CA SER A 777 8.08 41.17 16.65
C SER A 777 8.47 39.68 16.53
N GLU A 778 9.78 39.42 16.52
CA GLU A 778 10.33 38.05 16.51
C GLU A 778 9.86 37.23 17.73
N VAL A 779 9.90 37.83 18.93
CA VAL A 779 9.45 37.21 20.18
C VAL A 779 8.00 36.76 20.07
N GLU A 780 7.12 37.63 19.57
CA GLU A 780 5.69 37.33 19.38
C GLU A 780 5.48 36.20 18.36
N GLY A 781 6.24 36.20 17.26
CA GLY A 781 6.19 35.16 16.24
C GLY A 781 6.62 33.80 16.76
N ILE A 782 7.77 33.71 17.43
CA ILE A 782 8.29 32.46 18.02
C ILE A 782 7.34 31.97 19.13
N GLN A 783 6.83 32.88 19.96
CA GLN A 783 5.87 32.56 21.01
C GLN A 783 4.58 31.95 20.42
N ALA A 784 4.01 32.59 19.40
CA ALA A 784 2.78 32.14 18.76
C ALA A 784 2.95 30.82 18.00
N ALA A 785 4.08 30.64 17.31
CA ALA A 785 4.31 29.48 16.47
C ALA A 785 4.64 28.20 17.24
N LEU A 786 5.33 28.30 18.39
CA LEU A 786 5.70 27.16 19.25
C LEU A 786 4.75 26.96 20.45
N GLY A 787 3.88 27.92 20.75
CA GLY A 787 2.99 27.86 21.93
C GLY A 787 3.71 28.02 23.28
N ILE A 788 4.90 28.62 23.29
CA ILE A 788 5.73 28.83 24.49
C ILE A 788 5.42 30.18 25.17
N SER A 789 6.16 30.52 26.23
CA SER A 789 6.07 31.86 26.84
C SER A 789 6.99 32.87 26.13
N ALA A 790 6.68 34.17 26.25
CA ALA A 790 7.53 35.24 25.73
C ALA A 790 8.97 35.21 26.30
N SER A 791 9.17 34.74 27.53
CA SER A 791 10.52 34.61 28.11
C SER A 791 11.31 33.46 27.49
N TYR A 792 10.65 32.36 27.13
CA TYR A 792 11.31 31.27 26.40
C TYR A 792 11.58 31.64 24.95
N ALA A 793 10.64 32.34 24.28
CA ALA A 793 10.88 32.90 22.95
C ALA A 793 12.07 33.88 22.95
N GLN A 794 12.17 34.78 23.94
CA GLN A 794 13.34 35.63 24.12
C GLN A 794 14.62 34.81 24.37
N SER A 795 14.57 33.72 25.13
CA SER A 795 15.75 32.86 25.37
C SER A 795 16.26 32.16 24.10
N VAL A 796 15.38 31.83 23.15
CA VAL A 796 15.76 31.31 21.83
C VAL A 796 16.57 32.36 21.06
N ILE A 797 16.11 33.61 21.05
CA ILE A 797 16.79 34.75 20.41
C ILE A 797 18.13 35.04 21.09
N ASP A 798 18.12 35.18 22.42
CA ASP A 798 19.29 35.51 23.25
C ASP A 798 20.39 34.44 23.18
N SER A 799 20.04 33.19 22.82
CA SER A 799 21.01 32.11 22.60
C SER A 799 21.95 32.37 21.42
N GLY A 800 21.48 33.11 20.40
CA GLY A 800 22.16 33.28 19.11
C GLY A 800 22.28 32.00 18.26
N LEU A 801 21.68 30.88 18.69
CA LEU A 801 21.81 29.57 18.03
C LEU A 801 20.82 29.37 16.87
N PHE A 802 19.69 30.08 16.88
CA PHE A 802 18.67 30.05 15.85
C PHE A 802 18.55 31.44 15.19
N PRO A 803 19.47 31.80 14.28
CA PRO A 803 19.51 33.15 13.73
C PRO A 803 18.30 33.46 12.84
N LEU A 804 17.68 34.62 13.06
CA LEU A 804 16.68 35.20 12.18
C LEU A 804 17.29 35.54 10.81
N TYR A 805 16.56 35.24 9.73
CA TYR A 805 16.86 35.71 8.39
C TYR A 805 15.78 36.70 7.95
N ASP A 806 16.11 37.98 7.86
CA ASP A 806 15.17 39.06 7.51
C ASP A 806 14.80 39.01 6.02
N THR A 807 13.58 38.59 5.72
CA THR A 807 12.99 38.64 4.36
C THR A 807 12.15 39.90 4.14
N GLY A 808 12.03 40.78 5.15
CA GLY A 808 11.03 41.83 5.22
C GLY A 808 9.65 41.34 5.65
N ASN A 809 9.49 40.06 6.01
CA ASN A 809 8.26 39.47 6.53
C ASN A 809 8.52 38.79 7.87
N ILE A 810 8.51 39.58 8.95
CA ILE A 810 8.76 39.13 10.32
C ILE A 810 7.92 37.92 10.75
N THR A 811 6.73 37.70 10.17
CA THR A 811 5.90 36.53 10.48
C THR A 811 6.48 35.24 9.90
N LEU A 812 6.93 35.29 8.64
CA LEU A 812 7.64 34.18 8.01
C LEU A 812 9.02 33.97 8.64
N ASP A 813 9.73 35.06 8.96
CA ASP A 813 11.09 35.00 9.50
C ASP A 813 11.08 34.36 10.90
N SER A 814 10.12 34.75 11.76
CA SER A 814 9.90 34.11 13.05
C SER A 814 9.44 32.65 12.93
N PHE A 815 8.64 32.34 11.91
CA PHE A 815 8.23 30.97 11.64
C PHE A 815 9.40 30.09 11.17
N ASN A 816 10.33 30.61 10.35
CA ASN A 816 11.56 29.90 9.96
C ASN A 816 12.38 29.49 11.21
N VAL A 817 12.58 30.42 12.15
CA VAL A 817 13.23 30.14 13.44
C VAL A 817 12.47 29.06 14.21
N SER A 818 11.14 29.19 14.28
CA SER A 818 10.27 28.25 15.01
C SER A 818 10.26 26.85 14.40
N ALA A 819 10.22 26.73 13.08
CA ALA A 819 10.27 25.46 12.35
C ALA A 819 11.56 24.71 12.66
N ARG A 820 12.71 25.39 12.69
CA ARG A 820 13.99 24.78 13.08
C ARG A 820 13.99 24.33 14.54
N VAL A 821 13.51 25.16 15.47
CA VAL A 821 13.37 24.78 16.89
C VAL A 821 12.45 23.56 17.05
N ALA A 822 11.38 23.46 16.26
CA ALA A 822 10.47 22.30 16.24
C ALA A 822 11.13 21.05 15.63
N THR A 823 11.91 21.17 14.55
CA THR A 823 12.70 20.06 13.97
C THR A 823 13.68 19.52 15.02
N ASP A 824 14.40 20.41 15.69
CA ASP A 824 15.44 20.05 16.64
C ASP A 824 14.84 19.39 17.90
N SER A 825 13.87 20.05 18.53
CA SER A 825 13.23 19.55 19.76
C SER A 825 12.33 18.32 19.55
N GLY A 826 11.73 18.16 18.37
CA GLY A 826 10.74 17.12 18.07
C GLY A 826 11.26 15.90 17.32
N PHE A 827 12.42 16.00 16.66
CA PHE A 827 12.97 14.98 15.76
C PHE A 827 14.50 14.86 15.89
N ARG A 828 15.25 15.83 15.37
CA ARG A 828 16.71 15.73 15.12
C ARG A 828 17.48 15.39 16.39
N CYS A 829 17.30 16.14 17.47
CA CYS A 829 18.16 16.00 18.64
C CYS A 829 17.96 14.66 19.35
N VAL A 830 16.70 14.21 19.46
CA VAL A 830 16.37 12.92 20.09
C VAL A 830 16.86 11.74 19.26
N ASP A 831 16.76 11.80 17.92
CA ASP A 831 17.26 10.73 17.08
C ASP A 831 18.80 10.71 17.01
N GLN A 832 19.47 11.87 16.92
CA GLN A 832 20.94 11.94 17.01
C GLN A 832 21.43 11.38 18.35
N ALA A 833 20.81 11.76 19.47
CA ALA A 833 21.12 11.21 20.80
C ALA A 833 20.82 9.70 20.88
N THR A 834 19.71 9.22 20.29
CA THR A 834 19.37 7.79 20.22
C THR A 834 20.48 7.01 19.51
N MET A 835 20.92 7.48 18.34
CA MET A 835 21.92 6.78 17.53
C MET A 835 23.33 6.87 18.11
N PHE A 836 23.69 8.00 18.75
CA PHE A 836 24.94 8.16 19.49
C PHE A 836 24.99 7.23 20.71
N ALA A 837 23.98 7.26 21.58
CA ALA A 837 23.93 6.42 22.76
C ALA A 837 24.00 4.91 22.41
N ALA A 838 23.25 4.49 21.38
CA ALA A 838 23.29 3.12 20.89
C ALA A 838 24.66 2.72 20.31
N ALA A 839 25.41 3.67 19.73
CA ALA A 839 26.77 3.42 19.25
C ALA A 839 27.79 3.30 20.40
N GLN A 840 27.62 4.08 21.48
CA GLN A 840 28.47 3.99 22.67
C GLN A 840 28.21 2.70 23.50
N SER A 841 26.95 2.33 23.68
CA SER A 841 26.54 1.15 24.45
C SER A 841 26.67 -0.17 23.70
N GLY A 842 26.67 -0.13 22.37
CA GLY A 842 26.51 -1.31 21.52
C GLY A 842 25.12 -1.95 21.64
N ALA A 843 24.09 -1.16 21.98
CA ALA A 843 22.69 -1.62 21.99
C ALA A 843 22.28 -2.12 20.59
N PHE A 844 22.53 -1.32 19.55
CA PHE A 844 22.42 -1.73 18.16
C PHE A 844 23.72 -2.39 17.66
N ALA A 845 23.62 -3.26 16.65
CA ALA A 845 24.79 -3.90 16.04
C ALA A 845 25.59 -2.93 15.15
N ALA A 846 24.92 -1.94 14.56
CA ALA A 846 25.52 -0.78 13.90
C ALA A 846 24.55 0.41 13.89
N SER A 847 25.09 1.62 13.98
CA SER A 847 24.34 2.89 14.01
C SER A 847 24.63 3.75 12.79
N TYR A 848 23.60 4.12 12.02
CA TYR A 848 23.69 5.07 10.91
C TYR A 848 22.68 6.20 11.09
N TYR A 849 23.04 7.42 10.68
CA TYR A 849 22.12 8.57 10.69
C TYR A 849 22.16 9.37 9.39
N TYR A 850 21.02 9.92 8.98
CA TYR A 850 20.89 10.79 7.81
C TYR A 850 19.97 12.00 8.05
N GLU A 851 20.06 12.95 7.13
CA GLU A 851 19.09 14.01 6.90
C GLU A 851 18.75 14.07 5.40
N MET A 852 17.48 14.29 5.06
CA MET A 852 17.05 14.53 3.67
C MET A 852 17.00 16.04 3.41
N ASP A 853 17.97 16.54 2.63
CA ASP A 853 18.04 17.94 2.19
C ASP A 853 17.21 18.20 0.93
N ARG A 854 16.92 17.14 0.17
CA ARG A 854 16.07 17.16 -1.02
C ARG A 854 14.68 16.60 -0.72
N ALA A 855 13.63 17.38 -1.00
CA ALA A 855 12.25 16.98 -0.75
C ALA A 855 11.29 17.40 -1.87
N ILE A 856 10.15 16.71 -1.99
CA ILE A 856 9.04 17.11 -2.87
C ILE A 856 7.70 16.87 -2.17
N GLY A 857 6.79 17.85 -2.24
CA GLY A 857 5.53 17.80 -1.49
C GLY A 857 5.78 17.57 0.00
N GLY A 858 4.98 16.68 0.59
CA GLY A 858 5.00 16.38 2.03
C GLY A 858 3.78 16.95 2.76
N TYR A 859 3.76 16.81 4.08
CA TYR A 859 2.66 17.30 4.90
C TYR A 859 2.83 18.79 5.22
N ASP A 860 2.13 19.66 4.49
CA ASP A 860 2.10 21.12 4.73
C ASP A 860 0.74 21.56 5.32
N PRO A 861 0.55 21.48 6.66
CA PRO A 861 -0.65 22.00 7.32
C PRO A 861 -0.67 23.53 7.42
N ASN A 862 0.46 24.19 7.15
CA ASN A 862 0.66 25.62 7.32
C ASN A 862 0.44 26.42 6.02
N LEU A 863 0.23 25.73 4.88
CA LEU A 863 -0.01 26.29 3.54
C LEU A 863 1.14 27.21 3.08
N LEU A 864 2.36 26.82 3.42
CA LEU A 864 3.61 27.52 3.10
C LEU A 864 4.02 27.30 1.63
N GLY A 865 3.57 26.18 1.04
CA GLY A 865 3.89 25.80 -0.33
C GLY A 865 5.24 25.10 -0.47
N GLY A 866 5.42 24.44 -1.62
CA GLY A 866 6.68 23.78 -1.98
C GLY A 866 7.71 24.75 -2.58
N ALA A 867 8.67 24.19 -3.30
CA ALA A 867 9.65 24.96 -4.07
C ALA A 867 8.95 25.95 -5.04
N PRO A 868 9.38 27.22 -5.12
CA PRO A 868 8.67 28.23 -5.91
C PRO A 868 8.81 28.00 -7.42
N GLU A 869 7.70 28.11 -8.14
CA GLU A 869 7.67 27.99 -9.61
C GLU A 869 8.49 29.10 -10.29
N THR A 870 9.31 28.74 -11.28
CA THR A 870 10.09 29.71 -12.07
C THR A 870 10.23 29.25 -13.53
N PRO A 871 10.63 30.13 -14.48
CA PRO A 871 10.88 29.71 -15.85
C PRO A 871 11.89 28.57 -15.94
N GLY A 872 11.46 27.41 -16.46
CA GLY A 872 12.23 26.17 -16.52
C GLY A 872 11.94 25.16 -15.40
N TYR A 873 11.20 25.57 -14.36
CA TYR A 873 10.79 24.75 -13.22
C TYR A 873 9.29 24.98 -12.92
N PRO A 874 8.38 24.46 -13.78
CA PRO A 874 6.94 24.67 -13.62
C PRO A 874 6.36 23.94 -12.40
N ASP A 875 7.02 22.86 -11.94
CA ASP A 875 6.63 22.09 -10.76
C ASP A 875 7.42 22.52 -9.49
N GLY A 876 7.98 23.73 -9.51
CA GLY A 876 8.78 24.30 -8.42
C GLY A 876 10.29 24.13 -8.59
N ASN A 877 11.08 25.17 -8.25
CA ASN A 877 12.52 25.19 -8.43
C ASN A 877 13.28 24.76 -7.16
N PRO A 878 13.85 23.54 -7.10
CA PRO A 878 14.50 23.02 -5.89
C PRO A 878 15.82 23.74 -5.53
N ASN A 879 16.29 24.67 -6.35
CA ASN A 879 17.49 25.48 -6.11
C ASN A 879 17.19 26.82 -5.41
N LEU A 880 15.93 27.15 -5.18
CA LEU A 880 15.50 28.31 -4.39
C LEU A 880 15.11 27.86 -2.97
N PRO A 881 15.03 28.77 -1.98
CA PRO A 881 14.60 28.40 -0.62
C PRO A 881 13.17 27.85 -0.57
N TYR A 882 12.98 26.74 0.14
CA TYR A 882 11.69 26.12 0.47
C TYR A 882 11.84 25.18 1.67
N PHE A 883 10.73 24.83 2.32
CA PHE A 883 10.71 23.86 3.42
C PHE A 883 10.70 22.42 2.90
N ARG A 884 11.57 21.57 3.47
CA ARG A 884 11.60 20.12 3.27
C ARG A 884 10.66 19.45 4.26
N PHE A 885 9.37 19.49 3.93
CA PHE A 885 8.31 18.97 4.81
C PHE A 885 8.46 17.50 5.18
N HIS A 886 7.88 17.18 6.33
CA HIS A 886 7.72 15.82 6.85
C HIS A 886 7.10 14.89 5.82
N SER A 887 7.61 13.65 5.77
CA SER A 887 7.27 12.57 4.82
C SER A 887 7.55 12.85 3.32
N GLY A 888 7.55 14.10 2.86
CA GLY A 888 7.81 14.49 1.46
C GLY A 888 9.30 14.37 1.05
N ALA A 889 10.20 14.39 2.03
CA ALA A 889 11.63 14.20 1.82
C ALA A 889 12.06 12.72 1.80
N THR A 890 11.31 11.85 2.46
CA THR A 890 11.75 10.49 2.81
C THR A 890 11.18 9.44 1.85
N ALA A 891 9.91 9.09 1.99
CA ALA A 891 9.37 7.86 1.40
C ALA A 891 9.37 7.86 -0.15
N PRO A 892 8.92 8.91 -0.88
CA PRO A 892 8.90 8.87 -2.35
C PRO A 892 10.29 8.66 -2.99
N PHE A 893 11.34 9.26 -2.40
CA PHE A 893 12.73 9.10 -2.88
C PHE A 893 13.28 7.70 -2.61
N ILE A 894 12.90 7.07 -1.50
CA ILE A 894 13.37 5.74 -1.10
C ILE A 894 12.67 4.62 -1.89
N PHE A 895 11.38 4.80 -2.19
CA PHE A 895 10.61 3.83 -2.97
C PHE A 895 10.77 4.01 -4.49
N GLY A 896 11.33 5.14 -4.94
CA GLY A 896 11.51 5.47 -6.35
C GLY A 896 10.24 5.98 -7.03
N ASN A 897 9.34 6.62 -6.28
CA ASN A 897 8.01 7.09 -6.70
C ASN A 897 7.91 8.63 -6.69
N VAL A 898 9.02 9.32 -6.98
CA VAL A 898 9.09 10.78 -7.04
C VAL A 898 8.31 11.28 -8.26
N SER A 899 7.32 12.13 -8.03
CA SER A 899 6.50 12.75 -9.09
C SER A 899 5.87 14.06 -8.59
N PRO A 900 5.86 15.14 -9.40
CA PRO A 900 6.59 15.30 -10.67
C PRO A 900 8.12 15.29 -10.47
N ILE A 901 8.88 15.19 -11.56
CA ILE A 901 10.34 15.33 -11.55
C ILE A 901 10.66 16.77 -11.96
N ARG A 902 11.12 17.60 -11.01
CA ARG A 902 11.32 19.05 -11.23
C ARG A 902 12.62 19.35 -11.98
N ASP A 903 13.63 18.51 -11.79
CA ASP A 903 14.93 18.56 -12.45
C ASP A 903 15.57 17.17 -12.57
N SER A 904 16.76 17.09 -13.16
CA SER A 904 17.48 15.82 -13.27
C SER A 904 17.97 15.26 -11.93
N ASN A 905 18.14 16.10 -10.91
CA ASN A 905 18.65 15.70 -9.60
C ASN A 905 17.56 15.04 -8.75
N ASP A 906 16.28 15.34 -8.94
CA ASP A 906 15.17 14.61 -8.31
C ASP A 906 15.23 13.10 -8.66
N LEU A 907 15.37 12.77 -9.95
CA LEU A 907 15.50 11.39 -10.42
C LEU A 907 16.79 10.73 -9.89
N LYS A 908 17.92 11.44 -9.96
CA LYS A 908 19.22 10.91 -9.54
C LYS A 908 19.31 10.72 -8.02
N ALA A 909 18.68 11.59 -7.24
CA ALA A 909 18.51 11.42 -5.79
C ALA A 909 17.62 10.22 -5.46
N ALA A 910 16.51 10.02 -6.20
CA ALA A 910 15.66 8.84 -6.03
C ALA A 910 16.43 7.53 -6.32
N GLN A 911 17.21 7.51 -7.40
CA GLN A 911 18.09 6.38 -7.74
C GLN A 911 19.15 6.09 -6.66
N LEU A 912 19.75 7.15 -6.09
CA LEU A 912 20.77 7.05 -5.04
C LEU A 912 20.17 6.58 -3.70
N ASN A 913 19.07 7.19 -3.27
CA ASN A 913 18.39 6.89 -2.02
C ASN A 913 17.79 5.49 -2.03
N SER A 914 17.10 5.09 -3.11
CA SER A 914 16.63 3.70 -3.31
C SER A 914 17.79 2.70 -3.17
N GLY A 915 18.96 3.00 -3.76
CA GLY A 915 20.16 2.16 -3.69
C GLY A 915 20.74 2.04 -2.29
N TYR A 916 20.88 3.15 -1.56
CA TYR A 916 21.38 3.14 -0.17
C TYR A 916 20.47 2.37 0.78
N PHE A 917 19.17 2.64 0.75
CA PHE A 917 18.20 2.01 1.67
C PHE A 917 18.01 0.53 1.35
N ALA A 918 17.92 0.15 0.07
CA ALA A 918 17.86 -1.27 -0.29
C ALA A 918 19.17 -2.02 0.03
N GLN A 919 20.33 -1.36 -0.03
CA GLN A 919 21.58 -1.98 0.41
C GLN A 919 21.60 -2.22 1.93
N PHE A 920 21.03 -1.31 2.71
CA PHE A 920 20.81 -1.52 4.14
C PHE A 920 19.86 -2.71 4.39
N VAL A 921 18.75 -2.82 3.65
CA VAL A 921 17.87 -4.01 3.70
C VAL A 921 18.64 -5.29 3.38
N LYS A 922 19.53 -5.27 2.37
CA LYS A 922 20.32 -6.43 1.93
C LYS A 922 21.43 -6.85 2.91
N THR A 923 22.03 -5.92 3.64
CA THR A 923 23.32 -6.17 4.34
C THR A 923 23.49 -5.53 5.71
N GLY A 924 22.49 -4.81 6.23
CA GLY A 924 22.58 -4.07 7.49
C GLY A 924 23.50 -2.83 7.44
N GLN A 925 23.95 -2.45 6.25
CA GLN A 925 24.80 -1.27 6.03
C GLN A 925 24.45 -0.62 4.68
N PRO A 926 24.51 0.71 4.53
CA PRO A 926 23.93 1.41 3.39
C PRO A 926 24.83 1.51 2.14
N ASN A 927 26.07 1.00 2.13
CA ASN A 927 27.02 1.24 1.02
C ASN A 927 26.93 0.17 -0.08
N PRO A 928 26.35 0.45 -1.27
CA PRO A 928 26.35 -0.50 -2.38
C PRO A 928 27.78 -0.67 -2.92
N SER A 929 28.13 -1.90 -3.32
CA SER A 929 29.45 -2.15 -3.89
C SER A 929 29.55 -1.58 -5.30
N GLU A 930 30.70 -1.00 -5.66
CA GLU A 930 30.91 -0.49 -7.03
C GLU A 930 30.67 -1.57 -8.09
N ARG A 931 31.03 -2.82 -7.79
CA ARG A 931 30.81 -3.98 -8.67
C ARG A 931 29.32 -4.26 -8.89
N TYR A 932 28.48 -4.15 -7.85
CA TYR A 932 27.02 -4.24 -8.00
C TYR A 932 26.51 -3.12 -8.92
N LEU A 933 26.86 -1.86 -8.64
CA LEU A 933 26.39 -0.72 -9.42
C LEU A 933 26.83 -0.78 -10.89
N THR A 934 28.08 -1.20 -11.15
CA THR A 934 28.63 -1.38 -12.50
C THR A 934 27.86 -2.45 -13.28
N VAL A 935 27.58 -3.59 -12.65
CA VAL A 935 26.83 -4.67 -13.30
C VAL A 935 25.36 -4.28 -13.52
N ARG A 936 24.75 -3.52 -12.61
CA ARG A 936 23.39 -2.97 -12.78
C ARG A 936 23.31 -1.80 -13.76
N LYS A 937 24.42 -1.32 -14.33
CA LYS A 937 24.49 -0.09 -15.14
C LYS A 937 23.94 1.15 -14.40
N TYR A 938 24.06 1.19 -13.07
CA TYR A 938 23.64 2.33 -12.25
C TYR A 938 24.75 3.38 -12.20
N GLU A 939 25.02 4.00 -13.34
CA GLU A 939 26.17 4.89 -13.56
C GLU A 939 26.11 6.16 -12.72
N GLU A 940 24.95 6.83 -12.64
CA GLU A 940 24.74 8.02 -11.79
C GLU A 940 24.91 7.67 -10.29
N THR A 941 24.33 6.55 -9.84
CA THR A 941 24.54 6.06 -8.46
C THR A 941 26.01 5.73 -8.19
N LEU A 942 26.72 5.12 -9.15
CA LEU A 942 28.15 4.83 -9.03
C LEU A 942 29.00 6.11 -8.97
N HIS A 943 28.66 7.11 -9.77
CA HIS A 943 29.32 8.42 -9.76
C HIS A 943 29.15 9.09 -8.40
N ALA A 944 27.92 9.21 -7.91
CA ALA A 944 27.62 9.81 -6.61
C ALA A 944 28.27 9.04 -5.44
N VAL A 945 28.26 7.70 -5.45
CA VAL A 945 28.92 6.89 -4.40
C VAL A 945 30.44 7.09 -4.41
N ARG A 946 31.08 7.21 -5.58
CA ARG A 946 32.51 7.52 -5.69
C ARG A 946 32.84 8.94 -5.22
N GLN A 947 31.97 9.92 -5.50
CA GLN A 947 32.16 11.32 -5.13
C GLN A 947 31.91 11.56 -3.62
N THR A 948 30.84 10.98 -3.08
CA THR A 948 30.47 11.07 -1.66
C THR A 948 31.42 10.26 -0.77
N GLY A 949 31.88 9.11 -1.26
CA GLY A 949 32.55 8.09 -0.46
C GLY A 949 31.60 7.34 0.48
N GLN A 950 32.19 6.46 1.30
CA GLN A 950 31.42 5.58 2.19
C GLN A 950 30.62 6.35 3.25
N TRP A 951 29.35 5.99 3.40
CA TRP A 951 28.53 6.27 4.57
C TRP A 951 29.01 5.37 5.71
N LYS A 952 29.81 5.96 6.61
CA LYS A 952 30.38 5.29 7.76
C LYS A 952 29.33 5.17 8.88
N GLN A 953 29.48 4.14 9.69
CA GLN A 953 28.78 4.00 10.97
C GLN A 953 29.19 5.12 11.93
N ILE A 954 28.27 5.56 12.79
CA ILE A 954 28.56 6.42 13.93
C ILE A 954 29.51 5.69 14.90
N LYS A 955 30.50 6.40 15.43
CA LYS A 955 31.47 5.86 16.39
C LYS A 955 31.68 6.74 17.62
N ASP A 956 31.54 8.04 17.46
CA ASP A 956 31.83 9.05 18.47
C ASP A 956 30.94 10.29 18.26
N GLU A 957 31.16 11.32 19.07
CA GLU A 957 30.40 12.57 19.10
C GLU A 957 30.51 13.42 17.83
N ASN A 958 31.40 13.06 16.89
CA ASN A 958 31.50 13.70 15.58
C ASN A 958 30.61 13.02 14.51
N GLY A 959 29.82 11.99 14.87
CA GLY A 959 28.93 11.27 13.96
C GLY A 959 29.63 10.14 13.19
N PRO A 960 29.51 10.06 11.84
CA PRO A 960 29.03 11.09 10.91
C PRO A 960 27.54 10.96 10.54
N VAL A 961 27.03 12.02 9.91
CA VAL A 961 25.70 12.09 9.30
C VAL A 961 25.83 12.12 7.78
N ARG A 962 24.91 11.44 7.08
CA ARG A 962 24.76 11.52 5.61
C ARG A 962 23.66 12.52 5.28
N LEU A 963 24.02 13.62 4.61
CA LEU A 963 23.02 14.54 4.06
C LEU A 963 22.66 14.08 2.64
N LEU A 964 21.37 13.84 2.39
CA LEU A 964 20.84 13.20 1.20
C LEU A 964 20.25 14.23 0.22
N ASP A 965 21.02 14.50 -0.83
CA ASP A 965 20.68 15.18 -2.08
C ASP A 965 21.48 14.47 -3.21
N TYR A 966 21.57 15.03 -4.41
CA TYR A 966 22.41 14.50 -5.49
C TYR A 966 23.56 15.44 -5.89
N PRO A 967 24.84 15.04 -5.70
CA PRO A 967 25.30 13.91 -4.89
C PRO A 967 25.12 14.20 -3.39
N SER A 968 24.98 13.15 -2.59
CA SER A 968 24.93 13.27 -1.13
C SER A 968 26.26 13.76 -0.54
N VAL A 969 26.24 14.30 0.67
CA VAL A 969 27.46 14.75 1.38
C VAL A 969 27.59 14.15 2.78
N SER A 970 28.80 14.20 3.35
CA SER A 970 29.06 13.77 4.74
C SER A 970 29.17 15.00 5.63
N SER A 971 28.50 14.99 6.78
CA SER A 971 28.67 15.99 7.84
C SER A 971 29.00 15.30 9.18
N GLY A 972 29.31 16.10 10.20
CA GLY A 972 29.16 15.66 11.59
C GLY A 972 27.69 15.65 12.01
N PHE A 973 27.41 15.44 13.30
CA PHE A 973 26.07 15.71 13.81
C PHE A 973 25.71 17.19 13.61
N VAL A 974 24.46 17.43 13.20
CA VAL A 974 23.95 18.75 12.86
C VAL A 974 23.33 19.36 14.11
N ASP A 975 23.49 20.68 14.28
CA ASP A 975 22.83 21.46 15.33
C ASP A 975 23.08 20.96 16.78
N VAL A 976 24.28 20.43 17.03
CA VAL A 976 24.69 19.93 18.37
C VAL A 976 24.58 21.00 19.48
N PRO A 977 24.96 22.28 19.28
CA PRO A 977 24.74 23.33 20.28
C PRO A 977 23.26 23.64 20.53
N GLN A 978 22.43 23.67 19.49
CA GLN A 978 20.99 23.86 19.54
C GLN A 978 20.35 22.74 20.35
N CYS A 979 20.74 21.49 20.07
CA CYS A 979 20.31 20.30 20.79
C CYS A 979 20.67 20.38 22.29
N ALA A 980 21.88 20.83 22.63
CA ALA A 980 22.27 21.05 24.02
C ALA A 980 21.44 22.15 24.71
N PHE A 981 21.17 23.27 24.03
CA PHE A 981 20.31 24.36 24.53
C PHE A 981 18.85 23.89 24.76
N LEU A 982 18.35 22.99 23.90
CA LEU A 982 17.01 22.41 24.02
C LEU A 982 16.91 21.26 25.05
N ASN A 983 17.95 21.01 25.86
CA ASN A 983 18.06 19.88 26.81
C ASN A 983 18.05 18.48 26.16
N TYR A 984 18.42 18.38 24.88
CA TYR A 984 18.56 17.12 24.13
C TYR A 984 19.97 16.99 23.54
N SER A 985 21.02 17.19 24.35
CA SER A 985 22.41 16.98 23.94
C SER A 985 22.63 15.58 23.32
N LEU A 986 23.71 15.39 22.55
CA LEU A 986 24.05 14.04 22.04
C LEU A 986 24.15 13.00 23.17
N SER A 987 24.64 13.41 24.33
CA SER A 987 24.76 12.59 25.53
C SER A 987 23.45 12.38 26.29
N TYR A 988 22.33 13.01 25.92
CA TYR A 988 21.06 13.02 26.65
C TYR A 988 20.66 11.67 27.26
N TYR A 989 20.66 10.59 26.46
CA TYR A 989 20.35 9.25 26.97
C TYR A 989 21.43 8.67 27.88
N VAL A 990 22.71 8.90 27.55
CA VAL A 990 23.88 8.42 28.32
C VAL A 990 23.93 9.07 29.71
N ASP A 991 23.53 10.34 29.81
CA ASP A 991 23.51 11.12 31.05
C ASP A 991 22.26 10.82 31.93
N GLY A 992 21.37 9.94 31.47
CA GLY A 992 20.20 9.45 32.22
C GLY A 992 18.84 9.81 31.62
N GLY A 993 18.78 10.71 30.63
CA GLY A 993 17.54 11.26 30.08
C GLY A 993 16.91 12.35 30.95
N LEU A 994 15.59 12.54 30.79
CA LEU A 994 14.73 13.35 31.67
C LEU A 994 14.47 12.66 33.01
#